data_AF-A0A1R4J3K8-F1
#
_entry.id   AF-A0A1R4J3K8-F1
#
_cell.length_a   1.000
_cell.length_b   1.000
_cell.length_c   1.000
_cell.angle_alpha   90.00
_cell.angle_beta   90.00
_cell.angle_gamma   90.00
#
_symmetry.space_group_name_H-M   'P 1'
#
loop_
_entity.id
_entity.type
_entity.pdbx_description
1 polymer ?
#
loop_
_entity_poly.entity_id
_entity_poly.type
_entity_poly.pdbx_seq_one_letter_code
_entity_poly.pdbx_strand_id
1 'polypeptide(L)'
;MRTDESILQARYIMLAEGGQEVVRVDRTEQGKITILEGEQLQQKGQRDYVIKTSMLDEHTVYISPINYNRENGKIQQPYISTFRVAKPVFDKNKQVSAVLVTNYYAEQLFKSLTFESPQGTAIYLMNNQGEFLYHPNPELRFGFEFNKSRTWEQESVGAQNMAADKTLPLNNYPQQYTLQKRIYFGNDIAMLPLELAVSVDTQTLLAKVSERRQSFITTLAVFFGVFLVMTRLYQRFINRKLLINSLKEQNNTVIENSLDAIFSISESGKVVQFNNTAKQVFGDILESDNVNFISLFTLNKEDEQCIRETIKNGSKMPFEAMHTDSSGNKYYYSITLSSIYDVFNERYQVAAILRDISSLKNIQAELEGVNTTLELKVSQRTRELERAIDEALAASQAKSDFVANISHEIRTPMNGVLGMLEMLKEDGLSEQQHHYLKLANSSANSLMNLINDILDFSKIEAGKLDIDNHSFDVVTVCSDMINSLALQGQRKGLEVFLHTHNIVDRMVVGDSHRLKQILINLVNNAFKFTHKGEVSLTIGSKYITDTKLQMSFAVKDTGIGIAAENIDKLFEVFTQEDSSTTRHFGGTGLGLSICKKLAQLMGGNISLTSEKGVGSTFTATVELHVAPQKKLNTGIELATSIDVAALIARDNVYNNVCDLLLQTCKVDKSNIVRLDYFSEHDEFEADLLIIDDDHPQVNALISFCKQYGKKYVLILRDMVMNKQSKKVFPDHLHILNKPLTQDEFSYKLASLFGASSEFVITPPNSLIEEPVDADLSAYHVLLVDDNMINIEVAKAILKHTKVKITCASDGLEALEALKSNKQQPFNVILMDCQMSNLNGYDTTSEIRNAKAGIEYIHVPIIAMTASAMEGDRERCLTAGMNDYITKPIKPQTLKDKLITWLS
;
A
#
# COMPACT_ATOMS: atom_id res chain seq x y z
N MET A 1 48.89 20.57 5.75
CA MET A 1 49.79 20.31 6.92
C MET A 1 49.34 21.00 8.19
N ARG A 2 49.18 22.34 8.28
CA ARG A 2 48.69 22.97 9.54
C ARG A 2 47.25 22.59 9.89
N THR A 3 46.40 22.46 8.88
CA THR A 3 44.96 22.13 8.97
C THR A 3 44.67 20.63 9.03
N ASP A 4 45.68 19.78 8.89
CA ASP A 4 45.52 18.34 8.72
C ASP A 4 46.70 17.61 9.38
N GLU A 5 46.38 16.88 10.44
CA GLU A 5 47.34 16.15 11.27
C GLU A 5 47.75 14.80 10.67
N SER A 6 47.02 14.31 9.67
CA SER A 6 47.33 13.07 8.97
C SER A 6 48.55 13.20 8.05
N ILE A 7 48.94 14.42 7.68
CA ILE A 7 50.06 14.69 6.78
C ILE A 7 51.38 14.70 7.56
N LEU A 8 52.20 13.67 7.28
CA LEU A 8 53.58 13.53 7.73
C LEU A 8 54.52 14.49 7.00
N GLN A 9 54.43 14.59 5.66
CA GLN A 9 55.34 15.39 4.83
C GLN A 9 54.62 16.00 3.62
N ALA A 10 55.09 17.16 3.14
CA ALA A 10 54.73 17.74 1.85
C ALA A 10 56.01 18.10 1.07
N ARG A 11 56.05 17.78 -0.23
CA ARG A 11 57.22 17.93 -1.10
C ARG A 11 56.81 18.52 -2.45
N TYR A 12 57.62 19.43 -2.98
CA TYR A 12 57.53 19.92 -4.36
C TYR A 12 58.79 19.51 -5.11
N ILE A 13 58.62 18.71 -6.16
CA ILE A 13 59.72 18.00 -6.85
C ILE A 13 59.76 18.47 -8.30
N MET A 14 60.84 19.12 -8.74
CA MET A 14 60.97 19.63 -10.11
C MET A 14 61.61 18.59 -11.04
N LEU A 15 60.94 18.29 -12.16
CA LEU A 15 61.35 17.21 -13.06
C LEU A 15 62.59 17.55 -13.90
N ALA A 16 62.78 18.83 -14.23
CA ALA A 16 63.89 19.31 -15.07
C ALA A 16 65.29 19.00 -14.50
N GLU A 17 65.42 18.88 -13.17
CA GLU A 17 66.68 18.61 -12.47
C GLU A 17 66.75 17.15 -11.96
N GLY A 18 66.25 16.18 -12.75
CA GLY A 18 66.25 14.76 -12.36
C GLY A 18 65.30 14.45 -11.19
N GLY A 19 64.30 15.29 -10.96
CA GLY A 19 63.37 15.18 -9.83
C GLY A 19 63.99 15.60 -8.50
N GLN A 20 64.66 16.74 -8.46
CA GLN A 20 65.18 17.37 -7.24
C GLN A 20 64.01 17.88 -6.37
N GLU A 21 64.03 17.60 -5.06
CA GLU A 21 63.17 18.27 -4.08
C GLU A 21 63.57 19.76 -3.99
N VAL A 22 62.62 20.68 -4.13
CA VAL A 22 62.86 22.14 -4.10
C VAL A 22 62.15 22.80 -2.91
N VAL A 23 61.03 22.23 -2.47
CA VAL A 23 60.40 22.54 -1.19
C VAL A 23 60.11 21.24 -0.48
N ARG A 24 60.50 21.13 0.80
CA ARG A 24 60.15 20.01 1.65
C ARG A 24 59.75 20.49 3.04
N VAL A 25 58.62 19.99 3.52
CA VAL A 25 58.07 20.30 4.83
C VAL A 25 57.74 18.98 5.54
N ASP A 26 58.32 18.79 6.71
CA ASP A 26 58.19 17.58 7.53
C ASP A 26 57.46 17.91 8.85
N ARG A 27 56.65 16.97 9.34
CA ARG A 27 56.05 16.99 10.68
C ARG A 27 56.86 16.03 11.57
N THR A 28 57.41 16.52 12.68
CA THR A 28 58.14 15.70 13.64
C THR A 28 57.18 14.84 14.49
N GLU A 29 57.72 13.84 15.20
CA GLU A 29 56.94 13.00 16.14
C GLU A 29 56.27 13.81 17.26
N GLN A 30 56.78 15.00 17.58
CA GLN A 30 56.18 15.96 18.53
C GLN A 30 55.14 16.89 17.87
N GLY A 31 54.72 16.62 16.62
CA GLY A 31 53.75 17.41 15.88
C GLY A 31 54.28 18.76 15.33
N LYS A 32 55.55 19.10 15.57
CA LYS A 32 56.15 20.36 15.10
C LYS A 32 56.41 20.30 13.60
N ILE A 33 56.04 21.35 12.88
CA ILE A 33 56.27 21.47 11.43
C ILE A 33 57.62 22.16 11.20
N THR A 34 58.46 21.57 10.35
CA THR A 34 59.79 22.08 9.97
C THR A 34 59.94 22.10 8.45
N ILE A 35 60.46 23.21 7.91
CA ILE A 35 60.85 23.33 6.49
C ILE A 35 62.31 22.93 6.38
N LEU A 36 62.67 22.15 5.35
CA LEU A 36 64.03 21.71 5.06
C LEU A 36 64.57 22.45 3.83
N GLU A 37 65.84 22.85 3.88
CA GLU A 37 66.51 23.68 2.87
C GLU A 37 67.92 23.15 2.56
N GLY A 38 68.48 23.51 1.40
CA GLY A 38 69.86 23.19 1.02
C GLY A 38 70.13 21.68 0.88
N GLU A 39 71.26 21.22 1.41
CA GLU A 39 71.76 19.83 1.29
C GLU A 39 70.83 18.75 1.86
N GLN A 40 69.76 19.13 2.57
CA GLN A 40 68.76 18.21 3.11
C GLN A 40 67.72 17.75 2.07
N LEU A 41 67.65 18.42 0.93
CA LEU A 41 66.72 18.15 -0.17
C LEU A 41 67.23 17.00 -1.07
N GLN A 42 66.41 15.97 -1.26
CA GLN A 42 66.84 14.74 -1.94
C GLN A 42 66.42 14.69 -3.42
N GLN A 43 67.19 14.00 -4.25
CA GLN A 43 66.74 13.59 -5.59
C GLN A 43 65.78 12.39 -5.51
N LYS A 44 64.64 12.51 -6.18
CA LYS A 44 63.52 11.55 -6.15
C LYS A 44 62.94 11.22 -7.53
N GLY A 45 63.44 11.79 -8.64
CA GLY A 45 62.86 11.57 -9.97
C GLY A 45 62.78 10.11 -10.42
N GLN A 46 63.69 9.26 -9.93
CA GLN A 46 63.69 7.81 -10.19
C GLN A 46 62.66 7.01 -9.35
N ARG A 47 61.81 7.66 -8.53
CA ARG A 47 60.82 6.97 -7.70
C ARG A 47 59.55 6.71 -8.49
N ASP A 48 59.02 5.50 -8.39
CA ASP A 48 57.80 5.03 -9.06
C ASP A 48 56.62 6.01 -8.95
N TYR A 49 56.42 6.63 -7.79
CA TYR A 49 55.33 7.59 -7.60
C TYR A 49 55.56 8.92 -8.34
N VAL A 50 56.81 9.38 -8.50
CA VAL A 50 57.12 10.58 -9.29
C VAL A 50 56.94 10.28 -10.77
N ILE A 51 57.50 9.15 -11.23
CA ILE A 51 57.40 8.69 -12.63
C ILE A 51 55.94 8.50 -13.04
N LYS A 52 55.16 7.73 -12.26
CA LYS A 52 53.73 7.48 -12.55
C LYS A 52 52.92 8.77 -12.54
N THR A 53 53.16 9.67 -11.58
CA THR A 53 52.43 10.94 -11.52
C THR A 53 52.76 11.86 -12.70
N SER A 54 54.00 11.84 -13.20
CA SER A 54 54.40 12.63 -14.39
C SER A 54 53.74 12.18 -15.70
N MET A 55 53.03 11.05 -15.70
CA MET A 55 52.29 10.52 -16.86
C MET A 55 50.77 10.77 -16.78
N LEU A 56 50.29 11.50 -15.77
CA LEU A 56 48.87 11.77 -15.54
C LEU A 56 48.44 13.14 -16.07
N ASP A 57 47.14 13.30 -16.30
CA ASP A 57 46.51 14.57 -16.69
C ASP A 57 46.32 15.54 -15.51
N GLU A 58 45.78 16.72 -15.80
CA GLU A 58 45.58 17.84 -14.85
C GLU A 58 44.53 17.59 -13.77
N HIS A 59 43.60 16.66 -13.98
CA HIS A 59 42.52 16.35 -13.05
C HIS A 59 42.88 15.16 -12.17
N THR A 60 43.62 14.18 -12.71
CA THR A 60 43.99 12.95 -12.04
C THR A 60 45.02 13.12 -10.91
N VAL A 61 44.77 12.44 -9.79
CA VAL A 61 45.63 12.35 -8.61
C VAL A 61 46.14 10.91 -8.45
N TYR A 62 47.45 10.74 -8.32
CA TYR A 62 48.05 9.44 -8.00
C TYR A 62 48.02 9.18 -6.50
N ILE A 63 47.71 7.95 -6.09
CA ILE A 63 47.93 7.50 -4.71
C ILE A 63 48.84 6.27 -4.73
N SER A 64 49.97 6.35 -4.01
CA SER A 64 50.92 5.25 -3.94
C SER A 64 50.37 4.06 -3.16
N PRO A 65 50.87 2.83 -3.41
CA PRO A 65 50.73 1.73 -2.47
C PRO A 65 51.17 2.14 -1.06
N ILE A 66 50.52 1.54 -0.05
CA ILE A 66 50.84 1.77 1.36
C ILE A 66 52.11 0.98 1.71
N ASN A 67 53.14 1.66 2.20
CA ASN A 67 54.43 1.06 2.58
C ASN A 67 55.13 1.85 3.69
N TYR A 68 56.21 1.29 4.25
CA TYR A 68 57.02 2.04 5.20
C TYR A 68 57.75 3.21 4.53
N ASN A 69 57.88 4.32 5.25
CA ASN A 69 58.56 5.50 4.70
C ASN A 69 60.04 5.21 4.41
N ARG A 70 60.58 5.82 3.35
CA ARG A 70 61.96 5.60 2.89
C ARG A 70 62.70 6.91 2.66
N GLU A 71 63.74 7.13 3.46
CA GLU A 71 64.67 8.25 3.35
C GLU A 71 66.03 7.75 2.86
N ASN A 72 66.65 8.44 1.90
CA ASN A 72 67.88 8.00 1.23
C ASN A 72 67.86 6.53 0.73
N GLY A 73 66.67 6.03 0.36
CA GLY A 73 66.42 4.67 -0.13
C GLY A 73 66.26 3.58 0.94
N LYS A 74 66.63 3.85 2.20
CA LYS A 74 66.48 2.92 3.32
C LYS A 74 65.12 3.11 4.00
N ILE A 75 64.57 2.04 4.56
CA ILE A 75 63.36 2.11 5.39
C ILE A 75 63.68 2.93 6.66
N GLN A 76 62.82 3.89 6.99
CA GLN A 76 62.92 4.70 8.20
C GLN A 76 62.70 3.84 9.45
N GLN A 77 63.50 4.08 10.49
CA GLN A 77 63.29 3.55 11.84
C GLN A 77 63.07 4.74 12.81
N PRO A 78 62.04 4.73 13.67
CA PRO A 78 60.99 3.70 13.79
C PRO A 78 60.16 3.55 12.51
N TYR A 79 59.52 2.38 12.34
CA TYR A 79 58.77 2.07 11.12
C TYR A 79 57.48 2.89 11.04
N ILE A 80 57.44 3.86 10.12
CA ILE A 80 56.26 4.70 9.88
C ILE A 80 55.56 4.23 8.60
N SER A 81 54.34 3.72 8.72
CA SER A 81 53.49 3.30 7.60
C SER A 81 52.89 4.53 6.89
N THR A 82 53.05 4.61 5.58
CA THR A 82 52.70 5.78 4.78
C THR A 82 52.07 5.44 3.44
N PHE A 83 51.20 6.33 2.97
CA PHE A 83 50.80 6.40 1.56
C PHE A 83 51.02 7.81 1.05
N ARG A 84 51.17 7.98 -0.27
CA ARG A 84 51.58 9.25 -0.89
C ARG A 84 50.56 9.67 -1.92
N VAL A 85 49.95 10.83 -1.69
CA VAL A 85 49.06 11.48 -2.65
C VAL A 85 49.93 12.40 -3.49
N ALA A 86 49.87 12.27 -4.81
CA ALA A 86 50.74 13.02 -5.72
C ALA A 86 49.94 13.56 -6.90
N LYS A 87 50.17 14.84 -7.25
CA LYS A 87 49.51 15.50 -8.37
C LYS A 87 50.55 16.13 -9.32
N PRO A 88 50.41 15.97 -10.65
CA PRO A 88 51.26 16.67 -11.60
C PRO A 88 51.00 18.18 -11.58
N VAL A 89 52.05 18.96 -11.82
CA VAL A 89 52.01 20.43 -11.91
C VAL A 89 52.47 20.84 -13.31
N PHE A 90 51.58 21.53 -14.03
CA PHE A 90 51.78 21.89 -15.43
C PHE A 90 52.40 23.28 -15.57
N ASP A 91 53.27 23.44 -16.57
CA ASP A 91 53.78 24.74 -16.98
C ASP A 91 52.77 25.50 -17.87
N LYS A 92 53.17 26.69 -18.34
CA LYS A 92 52.36 27.52 -19.25
C LYS A 92 52.10 26.88 -20.61
N ASN A 93 52.82 25.82 -20.97
CA ASN A 93 52.70 25.08 -22.23
C ASN A 93 51.91 23.77 -22.06
N LYS A 94 51.31 23.53 -20.88
CA LYS A 94 50.64 22.27 -20.49
C LYS A 94 51.56 21.04 -20.49
N GLN A 95 52.86 21.21 -20.21
CA GLN A 95 53.78 20.11 -19.93
C GLN A 95 53.98 19.95 -18.42
N VAL A 96 54.12 18.71 -17.93
CA VAL A 96 54.38 18.46 -16.50
C VAL A 96 55.79 18.94 -16.16
N SER A 97 55.89 19.96 -15.30
CA SER A 97 57.16 20.58 -14.89
C SER A 97 57.60 20.17 -13.49
N ALA A 98 56.64 19.84 -12.63
CA ALA A 98 56.89 19.39 -11.26
C ALA A 98 55.81 18.39 -10.80
N VAL A 99 56.06 17.77 -9.66
CA VAL A 99 55.09 16.92 -8.95
C VAL A 99 54.97 17.41 -7.50
N LEU A 100 53.74 17.68 -7.07
CA LEU A 100 53.41 17.94 -5.67
C LEU A 100 53.09 16.60 -4.99
N VAL A 101 53.76 16.29 -3.89
CA VAL A 101 53.60 15.01 -3.16
C VAL A 101 53.33 15.27 -1.68
N THR A 102 52.28 14.69 -1.13
CA THR A 102 51.96 14.68 0.29
C THR A 102 51.98 13.26 0.83
N ASN A 103 52.80 13.00 1.86
CA ASN A 103 52.86 11.72 2.55
C ASN A 103 51.92 11.75 3.76
N TYR A 104 51.03 10.78 3.84
CA TYR A 104 50.04 10.61 4.89
C TYR A 104 50.39 9.42 5.80
N TYR A 105 50.05 9.51 7.09
CA TYR A 105 50.14 8.39 8.02
C TYR A 105 49.06 7.34 7.72
N ALA A 106 49.45 6.10 7.44
CA ALA A 106 48.49 5.00 7.24
C ALA A 106 47.84 4.52 8.54
N GLU A 107 48.45 4.81 9.70
CA GLU A 107 47.94 4.41 11.01
C GLU A 107 46.54 4.95 11.34
N GLN A 108 46.19 6.14 10.84
CA GLN A 108 44.84 6.69 11.02
C GLN A 108 43.80 5.89 10.22
N LEU A 109 44.13 5.49 8.98
CA LEU A 109 43.29 4.59 8.17
C LEU A 109 43.09 3.25 8.90
N PHE A 110 44.16 2.65 9.44
CA PHE A 110 44.07 1.41 10.19
C PHE A 110 43.17 1.51 11.43
N LYS A 111 43.27 2.60 12.20
CA LYS A 111 42.38 2.86 13.34
C LYS A 111 40.93 3.04 12.93
N SER A 112 40.66 3.74 11.83
CA SER A 112 39.28 3.90 11.32
C SER A 112 38.64 2.57 10.87
N LEU A 113 39.45 1.62 10.38
CA LEU A 113 38.95 0.30 9.96
C LEU A 113 38.51 -0.58 11.15
N THR A 114 39.01 -0.32 12.36
CA THR A 114 38.77 -1.17 13.54
C THR A 114 37.96 -0.51 14.66
N PHE A 115 37.40 0.69 14.43
CA PHE A 115 36.75 1.47 15.49
C PHE A 115 35.40 0.89 15.97
N GLU A 116 34.61 0.29 15.07
CA GLU A 116 33.26 -0.25 15.36
C GLU A 116 33.10 -1.73 14.96
N SER A 117 34.19 -2.51 14.98
CA SER A 117 34.14 -3.94 14.61
C SER A 117 33.32 -4.76 15.63
N PRO A 118 32.33 -5.58 15.19
CA PRO A 118 31.57 -6.43 16.11
C PRO A 118 32.47 -7.45 16.83
N GLN A 119 32.17 -7.72 18.10
CA GLN A 119 32.93 -8.71 18.89
C GLN A 119 32.99 -10.07 18.19
N GLY A 120 34.18 -10.68 18.14
CA GLY A 120 34.43 -11.93 17.42
C GLY A 120 34.64 -11.79 15.91
N THR A 121 34.79 -10.56 15.41
CA THR A 121 35.13 -10.26 14.01
C THR A 121 36.59 -9.84 13.87
N ALA A 122 37.34 -10.45 12.96
CA ALA A 122 38.69 -10.04 12.60
C ALA A 122 38.69 -9.32 11.24
N ILE A 123 39.52 -8.29 11.10
CA ILE A 123 39.64 -7.46 9.89
C ILE A 123 41.07 -7.50 9.35
N TYR A 124 41.18 -7.63 8.03
CA TYR A 124 42.41 -7.76 7.27
C TYR A 124 42.39 -6.75 6.12
N LEU A 125 43.43 -5.93 6.00
CA LEU A 125 43.62 -5.05 4.84
C LEU A 125 44.87 -5.50 4.08
N MET A 126 44.75 -5.63 2.77
CA MET A 126 45.76 -6.23 1.92
C MET A 126 46.01 -5.37 0.68
N ASN A 127 47.22 -5.48 0.14
CA ASN A 127 47.58 -4.83 -1.12
C ASN A 127 47.00 -5.58 -2.33
N ASN A 128 47.24 -5.05 -3.54
CA ASN A 128 46.82 -5.65 -4.82
C ASN A 128 47.41 -7.06 -5.10
N GLN A 129 48.34 -7.54 -4.27
CA GLN A 129 48.99 -8.86 -4.36
C GLN A 129 48.53 -9.81 -3.24
N GLY A 130 47.54 -9.42 -2.42
CA GLY A 130 46.99 -10.23 -1.33
C GLY A 130 47.86 -10.28 -0.07
N GLU A 131 48.84 -9.38 0.06
CA GLU A 131 49.78 -9.31 1.20
C GLU A 131 49.29 -8.32 2.27
N PHE A 132 49.50 -8.64 3.54
CA PHE A 132 48.93 -7.87 4.66
C PHE A 132 49.56 -6.47 4.88
N LEU A 133 48.73 -5.44 4.70
CA LEU A 133 48.95 -4.08 5.17
C LEU A 133 48.48 -3.93 6.64
N TYR A 134 47.34 -4.56 6.96
CA TYR A 134 46.82 -4.68 8.31
C TYR A 134 46.40 -6.13 8.58
N HIS A 135 46.74 -6.61 9.78
CA HIS A 135 46.45 -7.95 10.27
C HIS A 135 46.25 -7.89 11.79
N PRO A 136 45.35 -8.68 12.40
CA PRO A 136 45.14 -8.68 13.86
C PRO A 136 46.43 -8.94 14.65
N ASN A 137 47.18 -10.00 14.31
CA ASN A 137 48.57 -10.18 14.77
C ASN A 137 49.49 -9.09 14.14
N PRO A 138 50.17 -8.23 14.94
CA PRO A 138 51.07 -7.20 14.43
C PRO A 138 52.28 -7.72 13.65
N GLU A 139 52.79 -8.92 13.95
CA GLU A 139 54.02 -9.46 13.34
C GLU A 139 53.89 -9.77 11.84
N LEU A 140 52.66 -9.94 11.36
CA LEU A 140 52.36 -10.24 9.96
C LEU A 140 52.12 -8.97 9.10
N ARG A 141 52.06 -7.79 9.71
CA ARG A 141 51.86 -6.51 9.00
C ARG A 141 53.12 -6.13 8.23
N PHE A 142 52.99 -5.75 6.96
CA PHE A 142 54.09 -5.33 6.08
C PHE A 142 55.22 -6.37 5.94
N GLY A 143 54.93 -7.67 6.10
CA GLY A 143 55.95 -8.74 6.01
C GLY A 143 56.73 -8.74 4.69
N PHE A 144 56.12 -8.25 3.60
CA PHE A 144 56.74 -8.07 2.28
C PHE A 144 57.92 -7.09 2.28
N GLU A 145 57.95 -6.07 3.14
CA GLU A 145 59.09 -5.13 3.27
C GLU A 145 60.36 -5.82 3.80
N PHE A 146 60.23 -7.03 4.38
CA PHE A 146 61.31 -7.81 4.98
C PHE A 146 61.52 -9.19 4.33
N ASN A 147 60.93 -9.44 3.15
CA ASN A 147 60.89 -10.76 2.49
C ASN A 147 60.28 -11.88 3.37
N LYS A 148 59.37 -11.52 4.28
CA LYS A 148 58.59 -12.42 5.14
C LYS A 148 57.09 -12.29 4.84
N SER A 149 56.76 -12.18 3.56
CA SER A 149 55.36 -11.98 3.14
C SER A 149 54.52 -13.22 3.44
N ARG A 150 53.28 -12.99 3.86
CA ARG A 150 52.24 -14.00 4.02
C ARG A 150 50.98 -13.46 3.33
N THR A 151 50.31 -14.31 2.57
CA THR A 151 49.16 -13.91 1.74
C THR A 151 47.84 -14.36 2.33
N TRP A 152 46.74 -13.75 1.87
CA TRP A 152 45.38 -14.15 2.22
C TRP A 152 45.13 -15.65 2.02
N GLU A 153 45.58 -16.20 0.89
CA GLU A 153 45.41 -17.62 0.53
C GLU A 153 46.03 -18.58 1.56
N GLN A 154 47.05 -18.13 2.29
CA GLN A 154 47.75 -18.88 3.34
C GLN A 154 47.13 -18.69 4.74
N GLU A 155 46.19 -17.77 4.90
CA GLU A 155 45.46 -17.48 6.15
C GLU A 155 44.01 -17.97 6.07
N SER A 156 43.38 -17.92 4.89
CA SER A 156 41.99 -18.37 4.66
C SER A 156 41.83 -19.88 4.47
N VAL A 157 42.87 -20.68 4.71
CA VAL A 157 42.85 -22.14 4.53
C VAL A 157 41.85 -22.78 5.50
N GLY A 158 40.81 -23.41 4.95
CA GLY A 158 39.74 -24.04 5.75
C GLY A 158 38.61 -23.10 6.19
N ALA A 159 38.60 -21.85 5.72
CA ALA A 159 37.47 -20.93 5.87
C ALA A 159 36.49 -21.03 4.69
N GLN A 160 35.20 -20.77 4.93
CA GLN A 160 34.15 -20.75 3.90
C GLN A 160 33.73 -19.31 3.58
N ASN A 161 33.56 -19.00 2.29
CA ASN A 161 33.13 -17.68 1.85
C ASN A 161 31.62 -17.46 2.09
N MET A 162 31.26 -16.44 2.88
CA MET A 162 29.88 -16.10 3.25
C MET A 162 29.01 -15.68 2.06
N ALA A 163 29.60 -15.24 0.94
CA ALA A 163 28.83 -14.79 -0.22
C ALA A 163 28.23 -15.95 -1.05
N ALA A 164 28.71 -17.18 -0.87
CA ALA A 164 28.28 -18.34 -1.65
C ALA A 164 26.94 -18.92 -1.16
N ASP A 165 26.76 -19.02 0.16
CA ASP A 165 25.62 -19.70 0.78
C ASP A 165 24.77 -18.75 1.62
N LYS A 166 23.50 -18.56 1.22
CA LYS A 166 22.51 -17.77 2.00
C LYS A 166 21.96 -18.54 3.22
N THR A 167 22.46 -19.73 3.48
CA THR A 167 21.97 -20.68 4.50
C THR A 167 23.13 -21.38 5.17
N LEU A 168 23.13 -21.44 6.51
CA LEU A 168 24.10 -22.23 7.25
C LEU A 168 23.84 -23.73 7.04
N PRO A 169 24.88 -24.55 6.77
CA PRO A 169 24.72 -25.99 6.64
C PRO A 169 24.33 -26.60 8.00
N LEU A 170 23.57 -27.71 7.99
CA LEU A 170 23.10 -28.37 9.21
C LEU A 170 24.24 -29.04 10.01
N ASN A 171 25.27 -29.54 9.30
CA ASN A 171 26.44 -30.25 9.82
C ASN A 171 27.71 -29.79 9.07
N ASN A 172 28.89 -30.15 9.58
CA ASN A 172 30.21 -29.85 8.99
C ASN A 172 30.49 -28.35 8.80
N TYR A 173 30.31 -27.56 9.86
CA TYR A 173 30.67 -26.15 9.84
C TYR A 173 32.19 -25.96 9.62
N PRO A 174 32.62 -24.96 8.83
CA PRO A 174 34.02 -24.55 8.74
C PRO A 174 34.50 -23.99 10.09
N GLN A 175 35.81 -23.84 10.28
CA GLN A 175 36.33 -23.20 11.49
C GLN A 175 35.96 -21.71 11.54
N GLN A 176 36.05 -21.03 10.40
CA GLN A 176 35.71 -19.61 10.26
C GLN A 176 34.95 -19.36 8.96
N TYR A 177 34.12 -18.33 8.98
CA TYR A 177 33.49 -17.77 7.81
C TYR A 177 34.22 -16.49 7.40
N THR A 178 34.43 -16.30 6.10
CA THR A 178 35.14 -15.13 5.54
C THR A 178 34.32 -14.39 4.51
N LEU A 179 34.56 -13.09 4.39
CA LEU A 179 34.07 -12.24 3.32
C LEU A 179 35.21 -11.36 2.82
N GLN A 180 35.44 -11.33 1.51
CA GLN A 180 36.50 -10.55 0.87
C GLN A 180 35.90 -9.61 -0.17
N LYS A 181 36.36 -8.36 -0.19
CA LYS A 181 35.93 -7.34 -1.15
C LYS A 181 37.15 -6.58 -1.68
N ARG A 182 37.27 -6.52 -3.01
CA ARG A 182 38.27 -5.69 -3.69
C ARG A 182 37.73 -4.27 -3.86
N ILE A 183 38.52 -3.30 -3.41
CA ILE A 183 38.20 -1.87 -3.41
C ILE A 183 38.95 -1.24 -4.57
N TYR A 184 38.19 -0.77 -5.56
CA TYR A 184 38.69 0.02 -6.68
C TYR A 184 38.46 1.51 -6.40
N PHE A 185 39.38 2.35 -6.87
CA PHE A 185 39.28 3.80 -6.78
C PHE A 185 38.91 4.36 -8.15
N GLY A 186 37.98 5.31 -8.19
CA GLY A 186 37.50 5.99 -9.40
C GLY A 186 37.46 7.49 -9.18
N ASN A 187 36.85 8.24 -10.11
CA ASN A 187 36.78 9.70 -10.12
C ASN A 187 38.16 10.35 -10.02
N ASP A 188 38.95 10.25 -11.09
CA ASP A 188 40.25 10.91 -11.24
C ASP A 188 41.30 10.50 -10.18
N ILE A 189 41.17 9.30 -9.58
CA ILE A 189 42.14 8.74 -8.64
C ILE A 189 42.85 7.52 -9.25
N ALA A 190 44.15 7.66 -9.52
CA ALA A 190 45.01 6.59 -9.98
C ALA A 190 45.65 5.86 -8.78
N MET A 191 45.02 4.78 -8.31
CA MET A 191 45.51 3.93 -7.22
C MET A 191 45.33 2.44 -7.56
N LEU A 192 46.28 1.59 -7.17
CA LEU A 192 46.09 0.14 -7.23
C LEU A 192 45.02 -0.29 -6.23
N PRO A 193 44.15 -1.27 -6.57
CA PRO A 193 43.07 -1.66 -5.69
C PRO A 193 43.60 -2.28 -4.40
N LEU A 194 42.86 -2.07 -3.30
CA LEU A 194 43.10 -2.73 -2.03
C LEU A 194 42.13 -3.89 -1.86
N GLU A 195 42.48 -4.87 -1.04
CA GLU A 195 41.57 -5.95 -0.68
C GLU A 195 41.28 -5.89 0.82
N LEU A 196 39.99 -5.81 1.15
CA LEU A 196 39.49 -5.86 2.52
C LEU A 196 38.88 -7.24 2.74
N ALA A 197 39.35 -7.96 3.75
CA ALA A 197 38.73 -9.20 4.17
C ALA A 197 38.33 -9.14 5.65
N VAL A 198 37.29 -9.89 5.96
CA VAL A 198 36.70 -10.01 7.30
C VAL A 198 36.52 -11.49 7.59
N SER A 199 36.84 -11.93 8.81
CA SER A 199 36.50 -13.28 9.27
C SER A 199 35.71 -13.26 10.59
N VAL A 200 34.87 -14.28 10.78
CA VAL A 200 34.07 -14.51 11.98
C VAL A 200 34.19 -15.98 12.37
N ASP A 201 34.41 -16.24 13.66
CA ASP A 201 34.44 -17.61 14.18
C ASP A 201 33.04 -18.24 14.16
N THR A 202 32.96 -19.48 13.68
CA THR A 202 31.73 -20.29 13.68
C THR A 202 31.11 -20.41 15.07
N GLN A 203 31.90 -20.47 16.15
CA GLN A 203 31.40 -20.52 17.52
C GLN A 203 30.64 -19.25 17.90
N THR A 204 31.15 -18.08 17.53
CA THR A 204 30.49 -16.78 17.75
C THR A 204 29.16 -16.72 17.00
N LEU A 205 29.15 -17.20 15.75
CA LEU A 205 27.95 -17.25 14.92
C LEU A 205 26.88 -18.20 15.52
N LEU A 206 27.28 -19.41 15.92
CA LEU A 206 26.40 -20.41 16.53
C LEU A 206 25.84 -19.96 17.88
N ALA A 207 26.62 -19.24 18.69
CA ALA A 207 26.15 -18.63 19.93
C ALA A 207 25.00 -17.65 19.67
N LYS A 208 25.16 -16.75 18.68
CA LYS A 208 24.12 -15.76 18.32
C LYS A 208 22.87 -16.41 17.71
N VAL A 209 23.04 -17.49 16.95
CA VAL A 209 21.92 -18.32 16.44
C VAL A 209 21.18 -18.99 17.60
N SER A 210 21.89 -19.55 18.58
CA SER A 210 21.27 -20.20 19.74
C SER A 210 20.51 -19.22 20.62
N GLU A 211 21.04 -18.01 20.84
CA GLU A 211 20.38 -16.92 21.57
C GLU A 211 19.04 -16.53 20.91
N ARG A 212 19.05 -16.30 19.59
CA ARG A 212 17.82 -16.01 18.83
C ARG A 212 16.81 -17.16 18.88
N ARG A 213 17.28 -18.40 18.74
CA ARG A 213 16.45 -19.61 18.85
C ARG A 213 15.80 -19.73 20.23
N GLN A 214 16.54 -19.47 21.30
CA GLN A 214 16.03 -19.53 22.67
C GLN A 214 14.98 -18.45 22.93
N SER A 215 15.19 -17.22 22.43
CA SER A 215 14.19 -16.15 22.47
C SER A 215 12.89 -16.58 21.76
N PHE A 216 12.99 -17.08 20.52
CA PHE A 216 11.84 -17.56 19.76
C PHE A 216 11.05 -18.68 20.46
N ILE A 217 11.74 -19.70 20.98
CA ILE A 217 11.12 -20.81 21.73
C ILE A 217 10.41 -20.29 22.98
N THR A 218 11.01 -19.32 23.68
CA THR A 218 10.42 -18.72 24.89
C THR A 218 9.14 -17.96 24.55
N THR A 219 9.13 -17.14 23.50
CA THR A 219 7.92 -16.45 23.02
C THR A 219 6.82 -17.45 22.64
N LEU A 220 7.16 -18.50 21.89
CA LEU A 220 6.19 -19.53 21.48
C LEU A 220 5.59 -20.27 22.69
N ALA A 221 6.40 -20.59 23.70
CA ALA A 221 5.94 -21.23 24.94
C ALA A 221 4.97 -20.33 25.74
N VAL A 222 5.22 -19.01 25.79
CA VAL A 222 4.31 -18.04 26.42
C VAL A 222 2.97 -17.99 25.68
N PHE A 223 2.97 -17.88 24.35
CA PHE A 223 1.74 -17.91 23.54
C PHE A 223 0.94 -19.20 23.75
N PHE A 224 1.61 -20.37 23.75
CA PHE A 224 0.96 -21.65 23.98
C PHE A 224 0.40 -21.77 25.41
N GLY A 225 1.08 -21.21 26.41
CA GLY A 225 0.60 -21.12 27.79
C GLY A 225 -0.67 -20.26 27.92
N VAL A 226 -0.68 -19.07 27.31
CA VAL A 226 -1.86 -18.18 27.27
C VAL A 226 -3.03 -18.85 26.56
N PHE A 227 -2.78 -19.52 25.42
CA PHE A 227 -3.79 -20.29 24.69
C PHE A 227 -4.39 -21.39 25.56
N LEU A 228 -3.57 -22.21 26.23
CA LEU A 228 -4.04 -23.25 27.15
C LEU A 228 -4.89 -22.69 28.31
N VAL A 229 -4.51 -21.53 28.88
CA VAL A 229 -5.30 -20.87 29.93
C VAL A 229 -6.64 -20.41 29.39
N MET A 230 -6.67 -19.73 28.24
CA MET A 230 -7.91 -19.30 27.58
C MET A 230 -8.83 -20.47 27.25
N THR A 231 -8.30 -21.53 26.63
CA THR A 231 -9.07 -22.76 26.34
C THR A 231 -9.62 -23.38 27.61
N ARG A 232 -8.85 -23.46 28.70
CA ARG A 232 -9.29 -24.03 29.98
C ARG A 232 -10.37 -23.17 30.65
N LEU A 233 -10.29 -21.85 30.56
CA LEU A 233 -11.32 -20.93 31.06
C LEU A 233 -12.61 -21.06 30.25
N TYR A 234 -12.51 -21.07 28.91
CA TYR A 234 -13.64 -21.23 28.01
C TYR A 234 -14.36 -22.58 28.19
N GLN A 235 -13.60 -23.68 28.27
CA GLN A 235 -14.14 -25.01 28.58
C GLN A 235 -14.86 -25.04 29.93
N ARG A 236 -14.29 -24.41 30.97
CA ARG A 236 -14.90 -24.34 32.32
C ARG A 236 -16.17 -23.51 32.32
N PHE A 237 -16.23 -22.43 31.53
CA PHE A 237 -17.41 -21.61 31.35
C PHE A 237 -18.54 -22.38 30.65
N ILE A 238 -18.25 -23.03 29.51
CA ILE A 238 -19.21 -23.86 28.78
C ILE A 238 -19.75 -24.98 29.65
N ASN A 239 -18.88 -25.77 30.29
CA ASN A 239 -19.32 -26.92 31.10
C ASN A 239 -20.20 -26.49 32.28
N ARG A 240 -19.94 -25.33 32.90
CA ARG A 240 -20.81 -24.77 33.96
C ARG A 240 -22.16 -24.30 33.41
N LYS A 241 -22.17 -23.62 32.26
CA LYS A 241 -23.42 -23.13 31.64
C LYS A 241 -24.30 -24.29 31.17
N LEU A 242 -23.72 -25.33 30.58
CA LEU A 242 -24.44 -26.54 30.16
C LEU A 242 -25.00 -27.32 31.36
N LEU A 243 -24.25 -27.50 32.44
CA LEU A 243 -24.74 -28.22 33.63
C LEU A 243 -25.92 -27.49 34.31
N ILE A 244 -25.83 -26.17 34.45
CA ILE A 244 -26.91 -25.36 35.05
C ILE A 244 -28.16 -25.36 34.16
N ASN A 245 -27.99 -25.22 32.84
CA ASN A 245 -29.11 -25.28 31.90
C ASN A 245 -29.76 -26.67 31.90
N SER A 246 -28.97 -27.75 31.83
CA SER A 246 -29.49 -29.12 31.81
C SER A 246 -30.30 -29.47 33.06
N LEU A 247 -29.84 -29.08 34.25
CA LEU A 247 -30.58 -29.31 35.50
C LEU A 247 -31.85 -28.45 35.59
N LYS A 248 -31.82 -27.21 35.09
CA LYS A 248 -32.98 -26.32 35.04
C LYS A 248 -34.03 -26.80 34.03
N GLU A 249 -33.58 -27.29 32.88
CA GLU A 249 -34.40 -27.83 31.80
C GLU A 249 -35.08 -29.13 32.25
N GLN A 250 -34.38 -30.07 32.89
CA GLN A 250 -34.99 -31.28 33.43
C GLN A 250 -36.11 -30.99 34.46
N ASN A 251 -35.88 -30.07 35.41
CA ASN A 251 -36.92 -29.69 36.38
C ASN A 251 -38.10 -28.98 35.72
N ASN A 252 -37.85 -28.06 34.78
CA ASN A 252 -38.93 -27.42 34.03
C ASN A 252 -39.73 -28.46 33.23
N THR A 253 -39.08 -29.32 32.43
CA THR A 253 -39.78 -30.31 31.58
C THR A 253 -40.70 -31.27 32.36
N VAL A 254 -40.41 -31.57 33.64
CA VAL A 254 -41.31 -32.35 34.50
C VAL A 254 -42.54 -31.55 34.94
N ILE A 255 -42.37 -30.25 35.23
CA ILE A 255 -43.47 -29.36 35.63
C ILE A 255 -44.35 -28.99 34.41
N GLU A 256 -43.72 -28.72 33.26
CA GLU A 256 -44.36 -28.31 32.01
C GLU A 256 -45.26 -29.40 31.38
N ASN A 257 -44.92 -30.69 31.54
CA ASN A 257 -45.65 -31.80 30.91
C ASN A 257 -46.69 -32.48 31.83
N SER A 258 -47.09 -31.83 32.93
CA SER A 258 -48.19 -32.30 33.79
C SER A 258 -49.54 -32.06 33.12
N LEU A 259 -50.46 -33.04 33.16
CA LEU A 259 -51.79 -32.94 32.54
C LEU A 259 -52.79 -32.02 33.28
N ASP A 260 -52.45 -31.59 34.49
CA ASP A 260 -53.19 -30.58 35.25
C ASP A 260 -52.45 -29.23 35.20
N ALA A 261 -53.21 -28.14 35.21
CA ALA A 261 -52.72 -26.76 35.18
C ALA A 261 -52.14 -26.35 36.54
N ILE A 262 -50.86 -25.96 36.59
CA ILE A 262 -50.12 -25.64 37.83
C ILE A 262 -49.69 -24.17 37.89
N PHE A 263 -49.92 -23.52 39.03
CA PHE A 263 -49.58 -22.13 39.35
C PHE A 263 -48.67 -22.01 40.57
N SER A 264 -47.98 -20.88 40.69
CA SER A 264 -47.28 -20.39 41.88
C SER A 264 -47.65 -18.92 42.15
N ILE A 265 -47.84 -18.56 43.42
CA ILE A 265 -48.63 -17.42 43.89
C ILE A 265 -47.93 -16.79 45.12
N SER A 266 -47.74 -15.48 45.12
CA SER A 266 -47.22 -14.68 46.24
C SER A 266 -48.17 -14.60 47.45
N GLU A 267 -47.65 -14.22 48.61
CA GLU A 267 -48.41 -14.07 49.86
C GLU A 267 -49.52 -13.01 49.81
N SER A 268 -49.46 -12.09 48.85
CA SER A 268 -50.55 -11.15 48.55
C SER A 268 -51.70 -11.77 47.72
N GLY A 269 -51.67 -13.09 47.54
CA GLY A 269 -52.63 -13.90 46.78
C GLY A 269 -52.44 -13.82 45.26
N LYS A 270 -51.29 -13.34 44.77
CA LYS A 270 -51.08 -13.00 43.36
C LYS A 270 -50.12 -13.93 42.63
N VAL A 271 -50.44 -14.35 41.43
CA VAL A 271 -49.62 -15.29 40.65
C VAL A 271 -48.27 -14.68 40.28
N VAL A 272 -47.26 -15.56 40.25
CA VAL A 272 -45.85 -15.30 39.95
C VAL A 272 -45.28 -16.29 38.93
N GLN A 273 -45.83 -17.51 38.80
CA GLN A 273 -45.33 -18.50 37.84
C GLN A 273 -46.37 -19.57 37.51
N PHE A 274 -46.24 -20.25 36.35
CA PHE A 274 -47.19 -21.26 35.90
C PHE A 274 -46.62 -22.19 34.82
N ASN A 275 -47.16 -23.42 34.71
CA ASN A 275 -46.73 -24.44 33.75
C ASN A 275 -47.49 -24.37 32.41
N ASN A 276 -47.08 -25.14 31.41
CA ASN A 276 -47.63 -25.13 30.06
C ASN A 276 -49.13 -25.48 30.05
N THR A 277 -49.58 -26.45 30.83
CA THR A 277 -51.02 -26.73 30.92
C THR A 277 -51.75 -25.58 31.59
N ALA A 278 -51.22 -24.96 32.63
CA ALA A 278 -51.77 -23.72 33.19
C ALA A 278 -51.77 -22.55 32.21
N LYS A 279 -50.77 -22.45 31.34
CA LYS A 279 -50.67 -21.42 30.32
C LYS A 279 -51.67 -21.66 29.18
N GLN A 280 -51.82 -22.92 28.76
CA GLN A 280 -52.79 -23.38 27.76
C GLN A 280 -54.25 -23.17 28.20
N VAL A 281 -54.49 -23.05 29.51
CA VAL A 281 -55.82 -23.20 30.12
C VAL A 281 -56.27 -21.92 30.84
N PHE A 282 -55.34 -21.10 31.35
CA PHE A 282 -55.64 -19.87 32.10
C PHE A 282 -54.60 -18.75 31.94
N GLY A 283 -53.63 -18.85 31.02
CA GLY A 283 -52.55 -17.85 30.86
C GLY A 283 -53.04 -16.39 30.82
N ASP A 284 -54.25 -16.22 30.30
CA ASP A 284 -55.12 -15.03 30.22
C ASP A 284 -55.35 -14.22 31.48
N ILE A 285 -55.17 -14.78 32.68
CA ILE A 285 -55.19 -14.00 33.93
C ILE A 285 -53.89 -14.21 34.72
N LEU A 286 -52.83 -14.71 34.08
CA LEU A 286 -51.69 -15.32 34.78
C LEU A 286 -50.31 -14.89 34.28
N GLU A 287 -50.18 -14.44 33.02
CA GLU A 287 -49.00 -13.66 32.56
C GLU A 287 -48.81 -12.39 33.40
N SER A 288 -49.93 -11.87 33.89
CA SER A 288 -49.99 -11.02 35.07
C SER A 288 -49.43 -11.71 36.30
N ASP A 289 -48.11 -11.62 36.41
CA ASP A 289 -47.48 -11.01 37.58
C ASP A 289 -48.45 -9.96 38.17
N ASN A 290 -48.75 -10.09 39.45
CA ASN A 290 -49.74 -9.34 40.22
C ASN A 290 -51.25 -9.63 39.99
N VAL A 291 -51.71 -10.53 39.12
CA VAL A 291 -53.13 -10.94 39.21
C VAL A 291 -53.34 -11.80 40.43
N ASN A 292 -54.37 -11.45 41.21
CA ASN A 292 -54.83 -12.28 42.31
C ASN A 292 -55.42 -13.61 41.78
N PHE A 293 -55.00 -14.75 42.34
CA PHE A 293 -55.45 -16.09 41.95
C PHE A 293 -56.98 -16.30 42.07
N ILE A 294 -57.69 -15.36 42.70
CA ILE A 294 -59.15 -15.39 42.84
C ILE A 294 -59.85 -14.71 41.67
N SER A 295 -59.25 -13.65 41.09
CA SER A 295 -59.79 -12.96 39.91
C SER A 295 -59.60 -13.73 38.61
N LEU A 296 -59.01 -14.93 38.67
CA LEU A 296 -58.94 -15.86 37.55
C LEU A 296 -60.35 -16.36 37.13
N PHE A 297 -61.35 -16.28 38.01
CA PHE A 297 -62.62 -16.98 37.85
C PHE A 297 -63.84 -16.06 38.00
N THR A 298 -64.90 -16.36 37.25
CA THR A 298 -66.18 -15.66 37.39
C THR A 298 -66.99 -16.31 38.53
N LEU A 299 -66.79 -15.80 39.74
CA LEU A 299 -67.24 -16.40 41.01
C LEU A 299 -68.38 -15.61 41.68
N ASN A 300 -69.18 -16.28 42.51
CA ASN A 300 -70.15 -15.61 43.37
C ASN A 300 -69.49 -15.06 44.64
N LYS A 301 -70.15 -14.14 45.36
CA LYS A 301 -69.59 -13.52 46.58
C LYS A 301 -69.24 -14.52 47.69
N GLU A 302 -69.88 -15.69 47.72
CA GLU A 302 -69.59 -16.76 48.69
C GLU A 302 -68.27 -17.49 48.38
N ASP A 303 -67.98 -17.72 47.10
CA ASP A 303 -66.76 -18.42 46.65
C ASP A 303 -65.50 -17.54 46.77
N GLU A 304 -65.63 -16.25 46.48
CA GLU A 304 -64.53 -15.27 46.53
C GLU A 304 -63.96 -15.08 47.96
N GLN A 305 -64.81 -15.28 48.97
CA GLN A 305 -64.43 -15.18 50.38
C GLN A 305 -63.72 -16.46 50.87
N CYS A 306 -64.16 -17.64 50.41
CA CYS A 306 -63.55 -18.93 50.75
C CYS A 306 -62.07 -18.99 50.34
N ILE A 307 -61.73 -18.58 49.11
CA ILE A 307 -60.36 -18.68 48.61
C ILE A 307 -59.40 -17.75 49.38
N ARG A 308 -59.87 -16.58 49.87
CA ARG A 308 -59.04 -15.67 50.70
C ARG A 308 -58.73 -16.22 52.08
N GLU A 309 -59.66 -16.94 52.71
CA GLU A 309 -59.40 -17.61 54.00
C GLU A 309 -58.43 -18.79 53.83
N THR A 310 -58.55 -19.56 52.74
CA THR A 310 -57.61 -20.64 52.41
C THR A 310 -56.19 -20.13 52.15
N ILE A 311 -56.03 -18.98 51.49
CA ILE A 311 -54.71 -18.34 51.28
C ILE A 311 -54.07 -17.87 52.60
N LYS A 312 -54.86 -17.54 53.64
CA LYS A 312 -54.37 -17.06 54.95
C LYS A 312 -54.18 -18.14 56.02
N ASN A 313 -55.13 -19.06 56.18
CA ASN A 313 -55.17 -20.02 57.30
C ASN A 313 -54.91 -21.48 56.90
N GLY A 314 -54.85 -21.82 55.61
CA GLY A 314 -54.25 -23.07 55.12
C GLY A 314 -55.09 -24.35 55.19
N SER A 315 -56.38 -24.35 54.85
CA SER A 315 -57.20 -25.58 54.74
C SER A 315 -58.07 -25.64 53.47
N LYS A 316 -58.52 -26.86 53.10
CA LYS A 316 -58.89 -27.27 51.71
C LYS A 316 -60.32 -27.81 51.53
N MET A 317 -60.97 -27.42 50.43
CA MET A 317 -61.92 -28.22 49.62
C MET A 317 -61.84 -27.78 48.15
N PRO A 318 -62.09 -28.67 47.16
CA PRO A 318 -62.11 -28.30 45.74
C PRO A 318 -63.46 -27.68 45.34
N PHE A 319 -63.43 -26.72 44.44
CA PHE A 319 -64.60 -25.99 43.94
C PHE A 319 -64.59 -25.91 42.42
N GLU A 320 -65.78 -25.84 41.82
CA GLU A 320 -65.95 -25.64 40.37
C GLU A 320 -66.05 -24.16 40.04
N ALA A 321 -65.30 -23.75 39.02
CA ALA A 321 -65.22 -22.36 38.63
C ALA A 321 -65.33 -22.25 37.11
N MET A 322 -66.28 -21.42 36.66
CA MET A 322 -66.40 -21.05 35.26
C MET A 322 -65.33 -20.00 34.98
N HIS A 323 -64.20 -20.44 34.44
CA HIS A 323 -63.23 -19.53 33.88
C HIS A 323 -63.72 -19.11 32.50
N THR A 324 -64.07 -17.85 32.38
CA THR A 324 -64.64 -17.31 31.16
C THR A 324 -63.54 -16.72 30.28
N ASP A 325 -62.69 -17.58 29.71
CA ASP A 325 -61.93 -17.30 28.48
C ASP A 325 -60.45 -16.88 28.68
N SER A 326 -60.05 -15.62 28.60
CA SER A 326 -60.77 -14.34 28.77
C SER A 326 -61.75 -13.95 27.66
N SER A 327 -61.61 -14.56 26.48
CA SER A 327 -62.42 -14.34 25.28
C SER A 327 -63.89 -14.83 25.33
N GLY A 328 -64.44 -15.12 26.50
CA GLY A 328 -65.87 -15.42 26.67
C GLY A 328 -66.28 -16.88 26.59
N ASN A 329 -65.42 -17.80 26.14
CA ASN A 329 -65.75 -19.23 26.16
C ASN A 329 -65.88 -19.70 27.60
N LYS A 330 -66.84 -20.58 27.84
CA LYS A 330 -67.10 -21.07 29.19
C LYS A 330 -66.31 -22.35 29.37
N TYR A 331 -65.06 -22.18 29.79
CA TYR A 331 -64.32 -23.29 30.34
C TYR A 331 -64.73 -23.48 31.81
N TYR A 332 -64.83 -24.74 32.20
CA TYR A 332 -65.30 -25.17 33.51
C TYR A 332 -64.19 -25.99 34.17
N TYR A 333 -63.79 -25.60 35.38
CA TYR A 333 -62.57 -26.11 36.02
C TYR A 333 -62.75 -26.44 37.49
N SER A 334 -61.97 -27.41 38.00
CA SER A 334 -61.88 -27.80 39.41
C SER A 334 -60.49 -27.52 39.99
N ILE A 335 -60.39 -27.01 41.23
CA ILE A 335 -59.20 -26.27 41.74
C ILE A 335 -58.68 -26.77 43.11
N THR A 336 -57.35 -26.74 43.37
CA THR A 336 -56.69 -27.11 44.65
C THR A 336 -55.42 -26.27 44.95
N LEU A 337 -55.04 -26.04 46.23
CA LEU A 337 -53.94 -25.12 46.69
C LEU A 337 -52.92 -25.76 47.69
N SER A 338 -51.64 -25.31 47.73
CA SER A 338 -50.50 -25.75 48.61
C SER A 338 -49.41 -24.64 48.82
N SER A 339 -48.37 -24.79 49.67
CA SER A 339 -47.40 -23.69 50.06
C SER A 339 -45.89 -23.98 49.87
N ILE A 340 -45.03 -22.94 49.75
CA ILE A 340 -43.60 -22.98 49.35
C ILE A 340 -42.68 -22.09 50.25
N TYR A 341 -41.43 -22.50 50.51
CA TYR A 341 -40.43 -21.85 51.41
C TYR A 341 -39.03 -21.69 50.75
N ASP A 342 -38.19 -20.79 51.28
CA ASP A 342 -36.81 -20.48 50.81
C ASP A 342 -35.71 -21.10 51.71
N VAL A 343 -34.44 -21.05 51.26
CA VAL A 343 -33.24 -21.71 51.83
C VAL A 343 -32.94 -21.31 53.29
N PHE A 344 -33.39 -20.13 53.75
CA PHE A 344 -33.24 -19.69 55.14
C PHE A 344 -34.44 -20.04 56.06
N ASN A 345 -35.33 -20.92 55.59
CA ASN A 345 -36.50 -21.44 56.31
C ASN A 345 -37.64 -20.41 56.54
N GLU A 346 -37.66 -19.33 55.74
CA GLU A 346 -38.75 -18.36 55.66
C GLU A 346 -39.69 -18.66 54.46
N ARG A 347 -40.95 -18.22 54.52
CA ARG A 347 -42.00 -18.57 53.54
C ARG A 347 -41.94 -17.64 52.33
N TYR A 348 -42.22 -18.18 51.13
CA TYR A 348 -41.93 -17.49 49.86
C TYR A 348 -43.14 -17.40 48.91
N GLN A 349 -43.83 -18.52 48.61
CA GLN A 349 -44.94 -18.59 47.63
C GLN A 349 -45.97 -19.71 47.98
N VAL A 350 -47.00 -19.88 47.14
CA VAL A 350 -48.17 -20.77 47.27
C VAL A 350 -48.49 -21.38 45.89
N ALA A 351 -48.59 -22.70 45.75
CA ALA A 351 -48.91 -23.35 44.47
C ALA A 351 -50.41 -23.69 44.33
N ALA A 352 -50.95 -23.67 43.11
CA ALA A 352 -52.30 -24.17 42.80
C ALA A 352 -52.29 -25.19 41.65
N ILE A 353 -53.27 -26.11 41.63
CA ILE A 353 -53.42 -27.16 40.62
C ILE A 353 -54.90 -27.24 40.18
N LEU A 354 -55.15 -27.30 38.85
CA LEU A 354 -56.47 -27.12 38.24
C LEU A 354 -56.74 -28.09 37.08
N ARG A 355 -58.00 -28.49 36.87
CA ARG A 355 -58.41 -29.54 35.91
C ARG A 355 -59.70 -29.23 35.14
N ASP A 356 -59.72 -29.52 33.83
CA ASP A 356 -60.72 -29.10 32.81
C ASP A 356 -61.90 -30.10 32.61
N ILE A 357 -63.13 -29.58 32.46
CA ILE A 357 -64.36 -30.35 32.12
C ILE A 357 -65.18 -29.76 30.94
N SER A 358 -64.55 -29.01 30.03
CA SER A 358 -65.24 -28.07 29.11
C SER A 358 -65.69 -28.61 27.75
N SER A 359 -65.20 -29.77 27.30
CA SER A 359 -65.61 -30.36 26.00
C SER A 359 -67.11 -30.68 25.94
N LEU A 360 -67.74 -30.87 27.10
CA LEU A 360 -69.19 -31.03 27.31
C LEU A 360 -70.03 -29.79 26.96
N LYS A 361 -69.40 -28.63 26.66
CA LYS A 361 -70.08 -27.34 26.44
C LYS A 361 -69.84 -26.71 25.06
N ASN A 362 -68.70 -26.95 24.42
CA ASN A 362 -68.30 -26.18 23.23
C ASN A 362 -68.74 -26.75 21.86
N ILE A 363 -69.21 -28.01 21.78
CA ILE A 363 -69.86 -28.56 20.55
C ILE A 363 -71.02 -27.66 20.07
N GLN A 364 -71.63 -26.91 21.01
CA GLN A 364 -72.79 -26.05 20.76
C GLN A 364 -72.42 -24.60 20.35
N ALA A 365 -71.14 -24.23 20.32
CA ALA A 365 -70.64 -22.89 19.95
C ALA A 365 -69.63 -22.90 18.77
N GLU A 366 -69.22 -24.08 18.32
CA GLU A 366 -68.12 -24.34 17.38
C GLU A 366 -68.32 -23.73 15.97
N LEU A 367 -69.56 -23.40 15.59
CA LEU A 367 -69.95 -22.97 14.25
C LEU A 367 -69.73 -21.46 13.96
N GLU A 368 -69.67 -20.61 14.99
CA GLU A 368 -69.52 -19.15 14.81
C GLU A 368 -68.06 -18.67 14.92
N GLY A 369 -67.21 -19.36 15.68
CA GLY A 369 -65.83 -18.92 15.96
C GLY A 369 -64.83 -19.04 14.80
N VAL A 370 -65.16 -19.78 13.73
CA VAL A 370 -64.23 -20.04 12.61
C VAL A 370 -63.91 -18.76 11.81
N ASN A 371 -64.87 -17.85 11.64
CA ASN A 371 -64.68 -16.63 10.84
C ASN A 371 -63.77 -15.60 11.54
N THR A 372 -64.03 -15.28 12.82
CA THR A 372 -63.21 -14.36 13.62
C THR A 372 -61.78 -14.88 13.82
N THR A 373 -61.62 -16.21 13.90
CA THR A 373 -60.29 -16.85 13.99
C THR A 373 -59.44 -16.60 12.74
N LEU A 374 -60.04 -16.51 11.55
CA LEU A 374 -59.30 -16.23 10.31
C LEU A 374 -58.79 -14.78 10.25
N GLU A 375 -59.65 -13.80 10.55
CA GLU A 375 -59.28 -12.38 10.50
C GLU A 375 -58.20 -12.02 11.54
N LEU A 376 -58.29 -12.57 12.75
CA LEU A 376 -57.24 -12.45 13.76
C LEU A 376 -55.92 -13.07 13.29
N LYS A 377 -55.95 -14.27 12.67
CA LYS A 377 -54.74 -14.89 12.11
C LYS A 377 -54.07 -14.05 11.04
N VAL A 378 -54.85 -13.40 10.18
CA VAL A 378 -54.31 -12.48 9.16
C VAL A 378 -53.67 -11.26 9.82
N SER A 379 -54.37 -10.58 10.74
CA SER A 379 -53.79 -9.40 11.44
C SER A 379 -52.54 -9.73 12.26
N GLN A 380 -52.53 -10.90 12.92
CA GLN A 380 -51.39 -11.36 13.71
C GLN A 380 -50.19 -11.70 12.81
N ARG A 381 -50.43 -12.36 11.67
CA ARG A 381 -49.38 -12.64 10.66
C ARG A 381 -48.83 -11.40 10.00
N THR A 382 -49.66 -10.39 9.73
CA THR A 382 -49.18 -9.09 9.22
C THR A 382 -48.26 -8.41 10.24
N ARG A 383 -48.64 -8.36 11.53
CA ARG A 383 -47.80 -7.80 12.59
C ARG A 383 -46.52 -8.59 12.87
N GLU A 384 -46.56 -9.93 12.77
CA GLU A 384 -45.36 -10.77 12.83
C GLU A 384 -44.40 -10.48 11.67
N LEU A 385 -44.92 -10.27 10.46
CA LEU A 385 -44.15 -9.90 9.28
C LEU A 385 -43.55 -8.50 9.37
N GLU A 386 -44.35 -7.50 9.77
CA GLU A 386 -43.87 -6.13 10.01
C GLU A 386 -42.73 -6.12 11.04
N ARG A 387 -42.92 -6.78 12.19
CA ARG A 387 -41.88 -6.87 13.23
C ARG A 387 -40.63 -7.60 12.73
N ALA A 388 -40.77 -8.68 11.94
CA ALA A 388 -39.63 -9.40 11.37
C ALA A 388 -38.87 -8.57 10.32
N ILE A 389 -39.57 -7.72 9.55
CA ILE A 389 -38.96 -6.78 8.60
C ILE A 389 -38.22 -5.68 9.35
N ASP A 390 -38.82 -5.09 10.39
CA ASP A 390 -38.17 -4.07 11.23
C ASP A 390 -36.94 -4.63 11.95
N GLU A 391 -37.04 -5.83 12.53
CA GLU A 391 -35.91 -6.54 13.14
C GLU A 391 -34.79 -6.81 12.11
N ALA A 392 -35.13 -7.22 10.89
CA ALA A 392 -34.16 -7.47 9.82
C ALA A 392 -33.50 -6.19 9.29
N LEU A 393 -34.26 -5.10 9.14
CA LEU A 393 -33.74 -3.78 8.74
C LEU A 393 -32.83 -3.20 9.82
N ALA A 394 -33.24 -3.28 11.10
CA ALA A 394 -32.42 -2.85 12.23
C ALA A 394 -31.11 -3.66 12.32
N ALA A 395 -31.16 -4.98 12.12
CA ALA A 395 -29.98 -5.84 12.09
C ALA A 395 -29.04 -5.52 10.90
N SER A 396 -29.61 -5.27 9.71
CA SER A 396 -28.83 -4.89 8.51
C SER A 396 -28.17 -3.51 8.66
N GLN A 397 -28.89 -2.55 9.25
CA GLN A 397 -28.37 -1.23 9.56
C GLN A 397 -27.26 -1.30 10.62
N ALA A 398 -27.46 -2.04 11.71
CA ALA A 398 -26.44 -2.24 12.74
C ALA A 398 -25.19 -2.97 12.21
N LYS A 399 -25.36 -3.96 11.32
CA LYS A 399 -24.25 -4.63 10.61
C LYS A 399 -23.45 -3.63 9.77
N SER A 400 -24.13 -2.75 9.03
CA SER A 400 -23.50 -1.74 8.17
C SER A 400 -22.75 -0.69 8.98
N ASP A 401 -23.35 -0.20 10.07
CA ASP A 401 -22.73 0.80 10.95
C ASP A 401 -21.54 0.21 11.72
N PHE A 402 -21.61 -1.06 12.12
CA PHE A 402 -20.48 -1.80 12.69
C PHE A 402 -19.31 -1.91 11.69
N VAL A 403 -19.57 -2.30 10.44
CA VAL A 403 -18.53 -2.37 9.39
C VAL A 403 -17.93 -0.99 9.09
N ALA A 404 -18.75 0.06 9.08
CA ALA A 404 -18.28 1.44 8.92
C ALA A 404 -17.33 1.87 10.05
N ASN A 405 -17.72 1.65 11.31
CA ASN A 405 -16.91 2.00 12.48
C ASN A 405 -15.60 1.19 12.54
N ILE A 406 -15.68 -0.14 12.36
CA ILE A 406 -14.49 -1.01 12.32
C ILE A 406 -13.52 -0.60 11.21
N SER A 407 -14.02 -0.23 10.03
CA SER A 407 -13.13 0.28 8.98
C SER A 407 -12.43 1.58 9.39
N HIS A 408 -13.09 2.47 10.12
CA HIS A 408 -12.49 3.72 10.58
C HIS A 408 -11.42 3.45 11.66
N GLU A 409 -11.71 2.54 12.59
CA GLU A 409 -10.78 2.11 13.65
C GLU A 409 -9.56 1.35 13.11
N ILE A 410 -9.67 0.61 11.99
CA ILE A 410 -8.51 -0.03 11.34
C ILE A 410 -7.76 0.95 10.43
N ARG A 411 -8.46 1.88 9.76
CA ARG A 411 -7.86 2.88 8.87
C ARG A 411 -6.86 3.79 9.59
N THR A 412 -7.19 4.27 10.77
CA THR A 412 -6.32 5.18 11.55
C THR A 412 -4.93 4.58 11.86
N PRO A 413 -4.79 3.40 12.50
CA PRO A 413 -3.49 2.78 12.72
C PRO A 413 -2.81 2.34 11.42
N MET A 414 -3.57 1.90 10.40
CA MET A 414 -2.98 1.51 9.10
C MET A 414 -2.36 2.70 8.35
N ASN A 415 -3.01 3.86 8.35
CA ASN A 415 -2.43 5.09 7.82
C ASN A 415 -1.17 5.48 8.58
N GLY A 416 -1.13 5.29 9.90
CA GLY A 416 0.06 5.50 10.70
C GLY A 416 1.22 4.55 10.35
N VAL A 417 0.93 3.26 10.13
CA VAL A 417 1.93 2.27 9.66
C VAL A 417 2.45 2.63 8.27
N LEU A 418 1.57 3.01 7.33
CA LEU A 418 1.97 3.48 6.00
C LEU A 418 2.88 4.72 6.10
N GLY A 419 2.51 5.69 6.92
CA GLY A 419 3.32 6.88 7.20
C GLY A 419 4.72 6.54 7.72
N MET A 420 4.84 5.70 8.75
CA MET A 420 6.14 5.25 9.26
C MET A 420 6.97 4.51 8.21
N LEU A 421 6.34 3.71 7.34
CA LEU A 421 7.01 3.02 6.24
C LEU A 421 7.47 3.99 5.14
N GLU A 422 6.77 5.10 4.92
CA GLU A 422 7.22 6.15 4.00
C GLU A 422 8.36 6.98 4.60
N MET A 423 8.29 7.37 5.88
CA MET A 423 9.38 8.06 6.59
C MET A 423 10.69 7.27 6.56
N LEU A 424 10.64 5.96 6.85
CA LEU A 424 11.82 5.08 6.80
C LEU A 424 12.45 5.00 5.41
N LYS A 425 11.72 5.33 4.33
CA LYS A 425 12.20 5.27 2.95
C LYS A 425 13.10 6.46 2.58
N GLU A 426 13.00 7.56 3.32
CA GLU A 426 13.78 8.80 3.08
C GLU A 426 15.17 8.80 3.76
N ASP A 427 15.36 7.94 4.76
CA ASP A 427 16.67 7.76 5.39
C ASP A 427 17.57 6.80 4.58
N GLY A 428 18.88 6.85 4.83
CA GLY A 428 19.90 6.11 4.08
C GLY A 428 19.86 4.59 4.31
N LEU A 429 18.86 3.91 3.76
CA LEU A 429 18.66 2.47 3.90
C LEU A 429 19.59 1.63 3.02
N SER A 430 19.92 0.44 3.51
CA SER A 430 20.49 -0.62 2.66
C SER A 430 19.46 -1.16 1.67
N GLU A 431 19.92 -1.75 0.55
CA GLU A 431 19.08 -2.36 -0.48
C GLU A 431 18.12 -3.43 0.09
N GLN A 432 18.57 -4.18 1.10
CA GLN A 432 17.76 -5.19 1.80
C GLN A 432 16.68 -4.56 2.69
N GLN A 433 16.96 -3.45 3.37
CA GLN A 433 15.95 -2.70 4.14
C GLN A 433 14.92 -2.05 3.21
N HIS A 434 15.35 -1.45 2.09
CA HIS A 434 14.42 -0.96 1.07
C HIS A 434 13.51 -2.08 0.51
N HIS A 435 14.04 -3.30 0.34
CA HIS A 435 13.23 -4.44 -0.09
C HIS A 435 12.17 -4.83 0.95
N TYR A 436 12.53 -4.93 2.24
CA TYR A 436 11.56 -5.22 3.30
C TYR A 436 10.52 -4.12 3.47
N LEU A 437 10.94 -2.85 3.40
CA LEU A 437 10.05 -1.69 3.45
C LEU A 437 9.06 -1.70 2.28
N LYS A 438 9.53 -2.00 1.07
CA LYS A 438 8.66 -2.17 -0.11
C LYS A 438 7.65 -3.30 0.07
N LEU A 439 8.05 -4.44 0.66
CA LEU A 439 7.15 -5.57 0.92
C LEU A 439 6.11 -5.23 2.01
N ALA A 440 6.53 -4.55 3.08
CA ALA A 440 5.64 -4.09 4.15
C ALA A 440 4.64 -3.06 3.62
N ASN A 441 5.09 -2.07 2.85
CA ASN A 441 4.26 -1.02 2.26
C ASN A 441 3.27 -1.62 1.24
N SER A 442 3.71 -2.58 0.41
CA SER A 442 2.82 -3.34 -0.48
C SER A 442 1.75 -4.13 0.29
N SER A 443 2.12 -4.74 1.42
CA SER A 443 1.18 -5.50 2.28
C SER A 443 0.17 -4.57 2.97
N ALA A 444 0.62 -3.42 3.48
CA ALA A 444 -0.23 -2.44 4.14
C ALA A 444 -1.24 -1.80 3.17
N ASN A 445 -0.80 -1.41 1.96
CA ASN A 445 -1.70 -0.96 0.90
C ASN A 445 -2.69 -2.04 0.46
N SER A 446 -2.24 -3.31 0.37
CA SER A 446 -3.15 -4.42 0.04
C SER A 446 -4.27 -4.55 1.08
N LEU A 447 -3.93 -4.55 2.36
CA LEU A 447 -4.91 -4.60 3.45
C LEU A 447 -5.86 -3.40 3.44
N MET A 448 -5.35 -2.20 3.17
CA MET A 448 -6.15 -0.97 3.05
C MET A 448 -7.17 -1.06 1.91
N ASN A 449 -6.78 -1.61 0.76
CA ASN A 449 -7.70 -1.87 -0.35
C ASN A 449 -8.79 -2.88 0.04
N LEU A 450 -8.45 -3.97 0.75
CA LEU A 450 -9.46 -4.94 1.19
C LEU A 450 -10.48 -4.35 2.16
N ILE A 451 -10.05 -3.44 3.04
CA ILE A 451 -10.93 -2.72 3.96
C ILE A 451 -11.89 -1.81 3.18
N ASN A 452 -11.38 -1.10 2.18
CA ASN A 452 -12.21 -0.26 1.30
C ASN A 452 -13.19 -1.09 0.45
N ASP A 453 -12.78 -2.25 -0.07
CA ASP A 453 -13.65 -3.19 -0.79
C ASP A 453 -14.81 -3.68 0.10
N ILE A 454 -14.52 -4.03 1.37
CA ILE A 454 -15.53 -4.45 2.35
C ILE A 454 -16.50 -3.30 2.69
N LEU A 455 -16.00 -2.07 2.83
CA LEU A 455 -16.82 -0.87 3.01
C LEU A 455 -17.76 -0.63 1.83
N ASP A 456 -17.22 -0.60 0.60
CA ASP A 456 -18.02 -0.39 -0.60
C ASP A 456 -19.09 -1.48 -0.73
N PHE A 457 -18.74 -2.75 -0.50
CA PHE A 457 -19.72 -3.85 -0.46
C PHE A 457 -20.84 -3.61 0.56
N SER A 458 -20.50 -3.20 1.79
CA SER A 458 -21.50 -2.93 2.83
C SER A 458 -22.39 -1.73 2.50
N LYS A 459 -21.85 -0.68 1.87
CA LYS A 459 -22.64 0.47 1.40
C LYS A 459 -23.59 0.10 0.27
N ILE A 460 -23.16 -0.78 -0.63
CA ILE A 460 -23.99 -1.32 -1.72
C ILE A 460 -25.11 -2.20 -1.17
N GLU A 461 -24.81 -3.11 -0.23
CA GLU A 461 -25.82 -3.97 0.42
C GLU A 461 -26.89 -3.13 1.15
N ALA A 462 -26.49 -2.00 1.76
CA ALA A 462 -27.38 -1.06 2.43
C ALA A 462 -28.08 -0.05 1.49
N GLY A 463 -27.79 -0.05 0.18
CA GLY A 463 -28.33 0.92 -0.78
C GLY A 463 -27.87 2.38 -0.56
N LYS A 464 -26.75 2.59 0.15
CA LYS A 464 -26.19 3.91 0.53
C LYS A 464 -24.93 4.29 -0.27
N LEU A 465 -24.77 3.76 -1.49
CA LEU A 465 -23.65 4.11 -2.35
C LEU A 465 -24.11 5.08 -3.43
N ASP A 466 -23.78 6.36 -3.24
CA ASP A 466 -24.02 7.41 -4.22
C ASP A 466 -23.08 7.27 -5.42
N ILE A 467 -23.59 7.60 -6.61
CA ILE A 467 -22.85 7.64 -7.88
C ILE A 467 -22.63 9.11 -8.24
N ASP A 468 -21.37 9.55 -8.29
CA ASP A 468 -21.01 10.95 -8.47
C ASP A 468 -20.85 11.30 -9.96
N ASN A 469 -21.84 12.00 -10.52
CA ASN A 469 -21.96 12.19 -11.97
C ASN A 469 -21.28 13.49 -12.44
N HIS A 470 -20.03 13.40 -12.89
CA HIS A 470 -19.29 14.50 -13.47
C HIS A 470 -19.05 14.30 -14.98
N SER A 471 -18.66 15.35 -15.71
CA SER A 471 -18.26 15.19 -17.12
C SER A 471 -16.80 14.73 -17.23
N PHE A 472 -16.49 13.84 -18.18
CA PHE A 472 -15.12 13.38 -18.45
C PHE A 472 -14.95 12.83 -19.89
N ASP A 473 -13.70 12.78 -20.37
CA ASP A 473 -13.31 12.05 -21.58
C ASP A 473 -13.03 10.57 -21.22
N VAL A 474 -13.86 9.66 -21.72
CA VAL A 474 -13.76 8.22 -21.41
C VAL A 474 -12.50 7.57 -22.00
N VAL A 475 -12.00 8.07 -23.13
CA VAL A 475 -10.77 7.56 -23.76
C VAL A 475 -9.58 7.95 -22.92
N THR A 476 -9.45 9.24 -22.59
CA THR A 476 -8.33 9.73 -21.75
C THR A 476 -8.33 9.03 -20.38
N VAL A 477 -9.50 8.88 -19.75
CA VAL A 477 -9.65 8.11 -18.50
C VAL A 477 -9.12 6.67 -18.60
N CYS A 478 -9.37 5.99 -19.71
CA CYS A 478 -8.88 4.62 -19.93
C CYS A 478 -7.41 4.58 -20.36
N SER A 479 -6.93 5.56 -21.13
CA SER A 479 -5.52 5.71 -21.52
C SER A 479 -4.61 5.92 -20.31
N ASP A 480 -4.93 6.86 -19.43
CA ASP A 480 -4.18 7.13 -18.19
C ASP A 480 -4.11 5.89 -17.30
N MET A 481 -5.25 5.19 -17.16
CA MET A 481 -5.38 3.97 -16.36
C MET A 481 -4.53 2.83 -16.94
N ILE A 482 -4.62 2.57 -18.24
CA ILE A 482 -3.84 1.52 -18.90
C ILE A 482 -2.34 1.82 -18.85
N ASN A 483 -1.93 3.08 -19.09
CA ASN A 483 -0.52 3.48 -18.96
C ASN A 483 0.02 3.25 -17.53
N SER A 484 -0.76 3.58 -16.50
CA SER A 484 -0.39 3.33 -15.10
C SER A 484 -0.26 1.83 -14.75
N LEU A 485 -1.13 0.99 -15.31
CA LEU A 485 -1.16 -0.45 -15.01
C LEU A 485 -0.20 -1.29 -15.88
N ALA A 486 0.10 -0.86 -17.11
CA ALA A 486 0.84 -1.67 -18.09
C ALA A 486 2.23 -2.11 -17.63
N LEU A 487 2.90 -1.30 -16.79
CA LEU A 487 4.18 -1.64 -16.16
C LEU A 487 4.12 -2.97 -15.38
N GLN A 488 2.94 -3.36 -14.87
CA GLN A 488 2.75 -4.64 -14.19
C GLN A 488 2.71 -5.83 -15.16
N GLY A 489 2.07 -5.65 -16.32
CA GLY A 489 1.99 -6.65 -17.40
C GLY A 489 3.33 -6.82 -18.11
N GLN A 490 3.97 -5.73 -18.53
CA GLN A 490 5.28 -5.74 -19.21
C GLN A 490 6.39 -6.36 -18.36
N ARG A 491 6.36 -6.22 -17.03
CA ARG A 491 7.28 -6.94 -16.12
C ARG A 491 7.18 -8.47 -16.19
N LYS A 492 6.06 -9.01 -16.68
CA LYS A 492 5.86 -10.43 -16.95
C LYS A 492 6.12 -10.80 -18.42
N GLY A 493 6.46 -9.83 -19.28
CA GLY A 493 6.59 -10.01 -20.72
C GLY A 493 5.24 -10.11 -21.44
N LEU A 494 4.18 -9.52 -20.89
CA LEU A 494 2.87 -9.42 -21.55
C LEU A 494 2.78 -8.17 -22.42
N GLU A 495 2.21 -8.31 -23.62
CA GLU A 495 1.76 -7.17 -24.41
C GLU A 495 0.47 -6.59 -23.81
N VAL A 496 0.29 -5.28 -23.95
CA VAL A 496 -0.87 -4.55 -23.43
C VAL A 496 -1.44 -3.67 -24.54
N PHE A 497 -2.74 -3.77 -24.79
CA PHE A 497 -3.41 -3.02 -25.85
C PHE A 497 -4.66 -2.26 -25.34
N LEU A 498 -4.95 -1.12 -25.97
CA LEU A 498 -6.15 -0.31 -25.72
C LEU A 498 -6.81 0.03 -27.06
N HIS A 499 -7.98 -0.54 -27.32
CA HIS A 499 -8.73 -0.33 -28.56
C HIS A 499 -9.93 0.60 -28.32
N THR A 500 -10.02 1.69 -29.06
CA THR A 500 -11.01 2.78 -28.87
C THR A 500 -11.93 2.97 -30.08
N HIS A 501 -11.89 2.04 -31.04
CA HIS A 501 -12.43 2.18 -32.39
C HIS A 501 -13.96 2.28 -32.50
N ASN A 502 -14.71 1.79 -31.50
CA ASN A 502 -16.17 1.80 -31.49
C ASN A 502 -16.78 2.92 -30.61
N ILE A 503 -16.04 4.01 -30.37
CA ILE A 503 -16.49 5.14 -29.56
C ILE A 503 -17.07 6.25 -30.45
N VAL A 504 -18.34 6.58 -30.22
CA VAL A 504 -19.11 7.58 -30.97
C VAL A 504 -18.92 8.98 -30.37
N ASP A 505 -19.12 9.14 -29.06
CA ASP A 505 -18.80 10.34 -28.29
C ASP A 505 -17.75 10.00 -27.22
N ARG A 506 -16.71 10.83 -27.09
CA ARG A 506 -15.70 10.68 -26.03
C ARG A 506 -16.11 11.33 -24.71
N MET A 507 -16.84 12.44 -24.79
CA MET A 507 -17.27 13.22 -23.63
C MET A 507 -18.61 12.71 -23.10
N VAL A 508 -18.57 12.17 -21.89
CA VAL A 508 -19.70 11.55 -21.19
C VAL A 508 -19.90 12.21 -19.84
N VAL A 509 -21.07 11.98 -19.23
CA VAL A 509 -21.39 12.36 -17.85
C VAL A 509 -21.71 11.09 -17.06
N GLY A 510 -21.01 10.91 -15.95
CA GLY A 510 -21.13 9.76 -15.05
C GLY A 510 -20.00 9.73 -14.01
N ASP A 511 -19.88 8.62 -13.27
CA ASP A 511 -18.84 8.44 -12.26
C ASP A 511 -17.58 7.77 -12.86
N SER A 512 -16.55 8.56 -13.14
CA SER A 512 -15.28 8.04 -13.68
C SER A 512 -14.46 7.25 -12.65
N HIS A 513 -14.67 7.49 -11.35
CA HIS A 513 -13.94 6.82 -10.29
C HIS A 513 -14.42 5.37 -10.12
N ARG A 514 -15.75 5.17 -10.09
CA ARG A 514 -16.36 3.83 -10.06
C ARG A 514 -16.14 3.07 -11.38
N LEU A 515 -16.14 3.76 -12.52
CA LEU A 515 -15.69 3.16 -13.78
C LEU A 515 -14.24 2.68 -13.70
N LYS A 516 -13.29 3.52 -13.25
CA LYS A 516 -11.90 3.12 -13.03
C LYS A 516 -11.79 1.94 -12.06
N GLN A 517 -12.55 1.92 -10.96
CA GLN A 517 -12.56 0.81 -9.99
C GLN A 517 -12.96 -0.53 -10.63
N ILE A 518 -14.00 -0.56 -11.47
CA ILE A 518 -14.40 -1.75 -12.23
C ILE A 518 -13.26 -2.20 -13.15
N LEU A 519 -12.74 -1.29 -13.97
CA LEU A 519 -11.76 -1.63 -15.00
C LEU A 519 -10.39 -2.04 -14.42
N ILE A 520 -9.92 -1.37 -13.37
CA ILE A 520 -8.68 -1.74 -12.66
C ILE A 520 -8.79 -3.17 -12.10
N ASN A 521 -9.94 -3.57 -11.57
CA ASN A 521 -10.14 -4.92 -11.05
C ASN A 521 -10.06 -5.98 -12.17
N LEU A 522 -10.78 -5.76 -13.27
CA LEU A 522 -10.78 -6.66 -14.42
C LEU A 522 -9.39 -6.78 -15.08
N VAL A 523 -8.70 -5.66 -15.30
CA VAL A 523 -7.34 -5.64 -15.88
C VAL A 523 -6.32 -6.30 -14.95
N ASN A 524 -6.39 -6.06 -13.64
CA ASN A 524 -5.51 -6.73 -12.68
C ASN A 524 -5.75 -8.25 -12.64
N ASN A 525 -7.00 -8.72 -12.77
CA ASN A 525 -7.30 -10.15 -12.90
C ASN A 525 -6.70 -10.73 -14.20
N ALA A 526 -6.85 -10.04 -15.34
CA ALA A 526 -6.21 -10.44 -16.60
C ALA A 526 -4.68 -10.57 -16.48
N PHE A 527 -4.01 -9.58 -15.88
CA PHE A 527 -2.56 -9.65 -15.60
C PHE A 527 -2.20 -10.72 -14.58
N LYS A 528 -3.09 -11.07 -13.63
CA LYS A 528 -2.87 -12.10 -12.62
C LYS A 528 -2.85 -13.50 -13.23
N PHE A 529 -3.80 -13.79 -14.13
CA PHE A 529 -4.01 -15.12 -14.72
C PHE A 529 -3.33 -15.36 -16.08
N THR A 530 -2.69 -14.33 -16.65
CA THR A 530 -1.87 -14.45 -17.86
C THR A 530 -0.38 -14.49 -17.49
N HIS A 531 0.33 -15.52 -17.98
CA HIS A 531 1.78 -15.68 -17.77
C HIS A 531 2.62 -15.31 -18.99
N LYS A 532 2.06 -15.46 -20.20
CA LYS A 532 2.66 -15.09 -21.47
C LYS A 532 1.52 -14.80 -22.47
N GLY A 533 1.72 -13.84 -23.37
CA GLY A 533 0.72 -13.44 -24.37
C GLY A 533 0.32 -11.99 -24.20
N GLU A 534 -0.97 -11.69 -24.30
CA GLU A 534 -1.49 -10.33 -24.34
C GLU A 534 -2.67 -10.12 -23.38
N VAL A 535 -2.86 -8.86 -22.99
CA VAL A 535 -4.09 -8.36 -22.35
C VAL A 535 -4.55 -7.11 -23.09
N SER A 536 -5.83 -7.05 -23.47
CA SER A 536 -6.39 -5.91 -24.19
C SER A 536 -7.65 -5.38 -23.50
N LEU A 537 -7.79 -4.06 -23.49
CA LEU A 537 -9.03 -3.36 -23.14
C LEU A 537 -9.64 -2.80 -24.42
N THR A 538 -10.83 -3.28 -24.79
CA THR A 538 -11.59 -2.77 -25.94
C THR A 538 -12.80 -1.98 -25.45
N ILE A 539 -12.93 -0.74 -25.92
CA ILE A 539 -14.03 0.15 -25.59
C ILE A 539 -14.96 0.27 -26.80
N GLY A 540 -16.25 0.14 -26.55
CA GLY A 540 -17.32 0.39 -27.51
C GLY A 540 -18.45 1.20 -26.90
N SER A 541 -19.23 1.85 -27.75
CA SER A 541 -20.35 2.70 -27.36
C SER A 541 -21.53 2.52 -28.31
N LYS A 542 -22.75 2.66 -27.80
CA LYS A 542 -23.98 2.60 -28.58
C LYS A 542 -25.03 3.52 -27.96
N TYR A 543 -25.68 4.38 -28.75
CA TYR A 543 -26.81 5.16 -28.26
C TYR A 543 -27.97 4.23 -27.85
N ILE A 544 -28.52 4.49 -26.66
CA ILE A 544 -29.83 3.98 -26.22
C ILE A 544 -30.90 5.01 -26.59
N THR A 545 -30.60 6.28 -26.38
CA THR A 545 -31.39 7.46 -26.79
C THR A 545 -30.44 8.58 -27.20
N ASP A 546 -30.96 9.69 -27.73
CA ASP A 546 -30.18 10.88 -28.10
C ASP A 546 -29.39 11.51 -26.92
N THR A 547 -29.69 11.12 -25.68
CA THR A 547 -29.09 11.64 -24.44
C THR A 547 -28.43 10.58 -23.56
N LYS A 548 -28.51 9.29 -23.93
CA LYS A 548 -27.91 8.16 -23.20
C LYS A 548 -27.10 7.24 -24.12
N LEU A 549 -25.89 6.92 -23.68
CA LEU A 549 -24.98 5.96 -24.28
C LEU A 549 -24.85 4.73 -23.40
N GLN A 550 -24.98 3.54 -23.99
CA GLN A 550 -24.45 2.32 -23.42
C GLN A 550 -22.96 2.24 -23.77
N MET A 551 -22.10 2.27 -22.77
CA MET A 551 -20.67 1.98 -22.94
C MET A 551 -20.41 0.51 -22.61
N SER A 552 -19.53 -0.11 -23.38
CA SER A 552 -19.06 -1.49 -23.19
C SER A 552 -17.54 -1.52 -23.11
N PHE A 553 -17.01 -2.22 -22.12
CA PHE A 553 -15.59 -2.36 -21.84
C PHE A 553 -15.26 -3.85 -21.75
N ALA A 554 -14.65 -4.39 -22.80
CA ALA A 554 -14.23 -5.78 -22.87
C ALA A 554 -12.74 -5.90 -22.52
N VAL A 555 -12.43 -6.49 -21.36
CA VAL A 555 -11.08 -6.87 -20.98
C VAL A 555 -10.86 -8.32 -21.40
N LYS A 556 -9.98 -8.53 -22.38
CA LYS A 556 -9.61 -9.85 -22.91
C LYS A 556 -8.19 -10.21 -22.48
N ASP A 557 -8.02 -11.45 -22.05
CA ASP A 557 -6.73 -12.06 -21.69
C ASP A 557 -6.49 -13.35 -22.48
N THR A 558 -5.22 -13.71 -22.70
CA THR A 558 -4.81 -15.01 -23.24
C THR A 558 -4.24 -15.92 -22.14
N GLY A 559 -4.85 -15.89 -20.96
CA GLY A 559 -4.41 -16.60 -19.77
C GLY A 559 -4.90 -18.04 -19.70
N ILE A 560 -4.93 -18.59 -18.48
CA ILE A 560 -5.32 -19.98 -18.23
C ILE A 560 -6.77 -20.32 -18.60
N GLY A 561 -7.64 -19.31 -18.78
CA GLY A 561 -9.08 -19.48 -18.99
C GLY A 561 -9.81 -20.13 -17.81
N ILE A 562 -11.13 -20.21 -17.91
CA ILE A 562 -12.04 -20.66 -16.84
C ILE A 562 -12.88 -21.83 -17.36
N ALA A 563 -13.15 -22.82 -16.51
CA ALA A 563 -14.03 -23.94 -16.87
C ALA A 563 -15.51 -23.52 -16.85
N ALA A 564 -16.32 -24.00 -17.80
CA ALA A 564 -17.73 -23.64 -17.92
C ALA A 564 -18.55 -23.87 -16.62
N GLU A 565 -18.24 -24.93 -15.88
CA GLU A 565 -18.86 -25.31 -14.59
C GLU A 565 -18.65 -24.31 -13.44
N ASN A 566 -17.71 -23.36 -13.62
CA ASN A 566 -17.31 -22.38 -12.62
C ASN A 566 -17.75 -20.95 -12.98
N ILE A 567 -18.18 -20.69 -14.22
CA ILE A 567 -18.56 -19.35 -14.71
C ILE A 567 -19.67 -18.73 -13.85
N ASP A 568 -20.72 -19.48 -13.52
CA ASP A 568 -21.86 -18.96 -12.74
C ASP A 568 -21.48 -18.59 -11.29
N LYS A 569 -20.48 -19.28 -10.72
CA LYS A 569 -20.05 -19.12 -9.32
C LYS A 569 -19.10 -17.94 -9.11
N LEU A 570 -18.45 -17.44 -10.16
CA LEU A 570 -17.40 -16.39 -10.06
C LEU A 570 -17.92 -15.01 -9.62
N PHE A 571 -19.23 -14.79 -9.66
CA PHE A 571 -19.87 -13.55 -9.22
C PHE A 571 -20.56 -13.68 -7.85
N GLU A 572 -20.50 -14.85 -7.21
CA GLU A 572 -20.91 -15.02 -5.81
C GLU A 572 -19.87 -14.40 -4.87
N VAL A 573 -20.23 -14.24 -3.60
CA VAL A 573 -19.40 -13.56 -2.60
C VAL A 573 -18.52 -14.59 -1.89
N PHE A 574 -17.20 -14.37 -1.88
CA PHE A 574 -16.18 -15.28 -1.32
C PHE A 574 -15.94 -16.61 -2.06
N THR A 575 -16.57 -16.85 -3.21
CA THR A 575 -16.25 -18.01 -4.05
C THR A 575 -14.87 -17.85 -4.72
N GLN A 576 -14.10 -18.93 -4.73
CA GLN A 576 -12.80 -19.02 -5.39
C GLN A 576 -12.69 -20.39 -6.08
N GLU A 577 -12.12 -20.41 -7.29
CA GLU A 577 -12.20 -21.59 -8.16
C GLU A 577 -11.42 -22.82 -7.63
N ASP A 578 -10.33 -22.61 -6.89
CA ASP A 578 -9.52 -23.73 -6.39
C ASP A 578 -8.73 -23.41 -5.10
N SER A 579 -8.58 -24.44 -4.25
CA SER A 579 -7.77 -24.38 -3.00
C SER A 579 -6.26 -24.54 -3.24
N SER A 580 -5.88 -24.81 -4.50
CA SER A 580 -4.51 -24.91 -4.97
C SER A 580 -3.90 -23.54 -5.33
N THR A 581 -4.67 -22.67 -5.97
CA THR A 581 -4.26 -21.32 -6.43
C THR A 581 -4.04 -20.34 -5.28
N THR A 582 -4.62 -20.61 -4.10
CA THR A 582 -4.46 -19.80 -2.88
C THR A 582 -3.01 -19.71 -2.39
N ARG A 583 -2.14 -20.66 -2.76
CA ARG A 583 -0.70 -20.65 -2.39
C ARG A 583 0.17 -19.75 -3.26
N HIS A 584 -0.31 -19.37 -4.46
CA HIS A 584 0.49 -18.61 -5.43
C HIS A 584 -0.07 -17.22 -5.75
N PHE A 585 -1.41 -17.04 -5.73
CA PHE A 585 -2.05 -15.83 -6.25
C PHE A 585 -3.24 -15.36 -5.39
N GLY A 586 -2.99 -15.00 -4.13
CA GLY A 586 -4.00 -14.57 -3.17
C GLY A 586 -5.02 -13.55 -3.70
N GLY A 587 -6.24 -13.62 -3.19
CA GLY A 587 -7.35 -12.71 -3.47
C GLY A 587 -8.51 -12.96 -2.50
N THR A 588 -9.45 -12.02 -2.41
CA THR A 588 -10.56 -12.09 -1.43
C THR A 588 -11.85 -12.71 -1.97
N GLY A 589 -12.03 -12.86 -3.28
CA GLY A 589 -13.31 -13.25 -3.87
C GLY A 589 -14.41 -12.17 -3.78
N LEU A 590 -14.05 -10.93 -3.43
CA LEU A 590 -14.97 -9.78 -3.36
C LEU A 590 -14.94 -8.91 -4.62
N GLY A 591 -13.81 -8.87 -5.33
CA GLY A 591 -13.60 -7.94 -6.46
C GLY A 591 -14.65 -8.05 -7.57
N LEU A 592 -14.89 -9.25 -8.09
CA LEU A 592 -15.84 -9.46 -9.19
C LEU A 592 -17.31 -9.21 -8.78
N SER A 593 -17.68 -9.56 -7.54
CA SER A 593 -19.03 -9.32 -7.02
C SER A 593 -19.30 -7.83 -6.79
N ILE A 594 -18.32 -7.07 -6.26
CA ILE A 594 -18.38 -5.60 -6.17
C ILE A 594 -18.46 -4.98 -7.57
N CYS A 595 -17.61 -5.38 -8.51
CA CYS A 595 -17.62 -4.84 -9.88
C CYS A 595 -18.98 -5.05 -10.57
N LYS A 596 -19.58 -6.23 -10.43
CA LYS A 596 -20.91 -6.52 -10.99
C LYS A 596 -22.00 -5.64 -10.37
N LYS A 597 -21.90 -5.34 -9.08
CA LYS A 597 -22.82 -4.45 -8.38
C LYS A 597 -22.64 -2.98 -8.74
N LEU A 598 -21.40 -2.49 -8.87
CA LEU A 598 -21.11 -1.14 -9.36
C LEU A 598 -21.62 -0.97 -10.80
N ALA A 599 -21.39 -1.94 -11.69
CA ALA A 599 -21.94 -1.90 -13.05
C ALA A 599 -23.48 -1.84 -13.05
N GLN A 600 -24.15 -2.57 -12.15
CA GLN A 600 -25.61 -2.53 -11.99
C GLN A 600 -26.12 -1.18 -11.46
N LEU A 601 -25.41 -0.55 -10.51
CA LEU A 601 -25.73 0.81 -10.04
C LEU A 601 -25.51 1.86 -11.14
N MET A 602 -24.53 1.65 -12.02
CA MET A 602 -24.30 2.44 -13.24
C MET A 602 -25.19 1.99 -14.43
N GLY A 603 -26.32 1.32 -14.18
CA GLY A 603 -27.34 0.99 -15.19
C GLY A 603 -27.00 -0.16 -16.15
N GLY A 604 -25.87 -0.85 -15.98
CA GLY A 604 -25.42 -1.95 -16.83
C GLY A 604 -25.19 -3.28 -16.10
N ASN A 605 -24.26 -4.10 -16.58
CA ASN A 605 -23.98 -5.43 -16.03
C ASN A 605 -22.57 -5.91 -16.43
N ILE A 606 -22.07 -6.96 -15.79
CA ILE A 606 -20.85 -7.68 -16.21
C ILE A 606 -21.20 -9.07 -16.70
N SER A 607 -20.66 -9.43 -17.87
CA SER A 607 -20.71 -10.77 -18.46
C SER A 607 -19.30 -11.32 -18.69
N LEU A 608 -19.21 -12.64 -18.85
CA LEU A 608 -17.96 -13.37 -19.04
C LEU A 608 -18.13 -14.39 -20.17
N THR A 609 -17.16 -14.43 -21.08
CA THR A 609 -16.92 -15.55 -21.99
C THR A 609 -15.50 -16.05 -21.76
N SER A 610 -15.29 -17.35 -21.64
CA SER A 610 -13.97 -17.92 -21.33
C SER A 610 -13.87 -19.37 -21.79
N GLU A 611 -12.68 -19.79 -22.19
CA GLU A 611 -12.36 -21.16 -22.55
C GLU A 611 -11.02 -21.56 -21.92
N LYS A 612 -11.03 -22.67 -21.18
CA LYS A 612 -9.89 -23.17 -20.41
C LYS A 612 -8.72 -23.50 -21.35
N GLY A 613 -7.59 -22.82 -21.13
CA GLY A 613 -6.36 -22.92 -21.93
C GLY A 613 -6.27 -21.93 -23.10
N VAL A 614 -7.32 -21.16 -23.38
CA VAL A 614 -7.35 -20.13 -24.44
C VAL A 614 -7.32 -18.72 -23.86
N GLY A 615 -8.07 -18.49 -22.78
CA GLY A 615 -8.14 -17.20 -22.09
C GLY A 615 -9.57 -16.81 -21.71
N SER A 616 -9.75 -15.58 -21.22
CA SER A 616 -11.07 -15.05 -20.83
C SER A 616 -11.35 -13.67 -21.44
N THR A 617 -12.62 -13.30 -21.51
CA THR A 617 -13.09 -11.96 -21.88
C THR A 617 -14.22 -11.55 -20.94
N PHE A 618 -13.91 -10.59 -20.06
CA PHE A 618 -14.88 -9.95 -19.17
C PHE A 618 -15.42 -8.70 -19.85
N THR A 619 -16.72 -8.65 -20.10
CA THR A 619 -17.38 -7.47 -20.69
C THR A 619 -18.23 -6.77 -19.65
N ALA A 620 -17.81 -5.58 -19.23
CA ALA A 620 -18.60 -4.69 -18.40
C ALA A 620 -19.39 -3.71 -19.27
N THR A 621 -20.65 -3.49 -18.96
CA THR A 621 -21.48 -2.43 -19.55
C THR A 621 -21.95 -1.45 -18.49
N VAL A 622 -22.11 -0.19 -18.87
CA VAL A 622 -22.66 0.91 -18.06
C VAL A 622 -23.47 1.85 -18.93
N GLU A 623 -24.48 2.51 -18.36
CA GLU A 623 -25.19 3.62 -18.99
C GLU A 623 -24.58 4.94 -18.54
N LEU A 624 -24.18 5.79 -19.51
CA LEU A 624 -23.69 7.13 -19.27
C LEU A 624 -24.52 8.15 -20.07
N HIS A 625 -24.51 9.40 -19.64
CA HIS A 625 -25.16 10.47 -20.37
C HIS A 625 -24.19 11.14 -21.38
N VAL A 626 -24.71 11.62 -22.50
CA VAL A 626 -23.92 12.40 -23.47
C VAL A 626 -23.61 13.76 -22.86
N ALA A 627 -22.34 14.19 -22.86
CA ALA A 627 -21.99 15.52 -22.35
C ALA A 627 -22.46 16.65 -23.29
N PRO A 628 -22.83 17.84 -22.78
CA PRO A 628 -23.18 18.99 -23.62
C PRO A 628 -22.01 19.46 -24.52
N GLN A 629 -20.78 19.29 -24.05
CA GLN A 629 -19.57 19.54 -24.83
C GLN A 629 -19.25 18.31 -25.70
N LYS A 630 -19.59 18.37 -26.98
CA LYS A 630 -19.23 17.31 -27.93
C LYS A 630 -17.76 17.45 -28.36
N LYS A 631 -16.95 16.48 -27.92
CA LYS A 631 -15.64 16.19 -28.51
C LYS A 631 -15.80 14.90 -29.31
N LEU A 632 -15.95 15.03 -30.63
CA LEU A 632 -16.08 13.85 -31.49
C LEU A 632 -14.78 13.04 -31.47
N ASN A 633 -14.91 11.73 -31.66
CA ASN A 633 -13.78 10.83 -31.88
C ASN A 633 -13.27 10.91 -33.33
N THR A 634 -13.00 12.13 -33.82
CA THR A 634 -12.46 12.34 -35.17
C THR A 634 -10.96 12.05 -35.20
N GLY A 635 -10.56 11.07 -36.01
CA GLY A 635 -9.15 10.87 -36.35
C GLY A 635 -8.54 12.13 -36.97
N ILE A 636 -7.28 12.39 -36.64
CA ILE A 636 -6.49 13.49 -37.15
C ILE A 636 -6.13 13.19 -38.62
N GLU A 637 -6.38 14.15 -39.49
CA GLU A 637 -5.92 14.10 -40.89
C GLU A 637 -4.56 14.78 -40.96
N LEU A 638 -3.53 14.04 -41.37
CA LEU A 638 -2.17 14.56 -41.50
C LEU A 638 -2.10 15.52 -42.70
N ALA A 639 -1.26 16.56 -42.61
CA ALA A 639 -1.17 17.60 -43.63
C ALA A 639 -0.59 17.10 -44.97
N THR A 640 0.01 15.91 -44.98
CA THR A 640 0.53 15.20 -46.15
C THR A 640 0.16 13.72 -46.06
N SER A 641 -0.12 13.08 -47.20
CA SER A 641 -0.10 11.62 -47.28
C SER A 641 1.33 11.14 -47.01
N ILE A 642 1.50 10.09 -46.21
CA ILE A 642 2.79 9.56 -45.79
C ILE A 642 2.89 8.08 -46.14
N ASP A 643 4.07 7.67 -46.62
CA ASP A 643 4.41 6.26 -46.75
C ASP A 643 5.04 5.76 -45.44
N VAL A 644 4.45 4.71 -44.87
CA VAL A 644 4.77 4.17 -43.55
C VAL A 644 5.29 2.75 -43.67
N ALA A 645 6.40 2.50 -42.98
CA ALA A 645 7.02 1.20 -42.90
C ALA A 645 7.08 0.72 -41.46
N ALA A 646 6.76 -0.55 -41.22
CA ALA A 646 6.80 -1.13 -39.88
C ALA A 646 7.66 -2.39 -39.84
N LEU A 647 8.77 -2.31 -39.10
CA LEU A 647 9.66 -3.42 -38.77
C LEU A 647 9.31 -3.92 -37.35
N ILE A 648 8.27 -4.76 -37.27
CA ILE A 648 7.69 -5.23 -36.01
C ILE A 648 7.59 -6.76 -36.06
N ALA A 649 8.28 -7.43 -35.12
CA ALA A 649 8.36 -8.89 -35.10
C ALA A 649 7.05 -9.58 -34.67
N ARG A 650 6.21 -8.91 -33.87
CA ARG A 650 5.00 -9.48 -33.26
C ARG A 650 3.76 -9.04 -34.04
N ASP A 651 3.03 -9.98 -34.62
CA ASP A 651 1.86 -9.70 -35.49
C ASP A 651 0.78 -8.86 -34.81
N ASN A 652 0.50 -9.14 -33.53
CA ASN A 652 -0.44 -8.42 -32.70
C ASN A 652 -0.02 -6.96 -32.44
N VAL A 653 1.28 -6.69 -32.25
CA VAL A 653 1.80 -5.31 -32.15
C VAL A 653 1.70 -4.59 -33.50
N TYR A 654 2.04 -5.28 -34.61
CA TYR A 654 1.92 -4.75 -35.97
C TYR A 654 0.47 -4.37 -36.31
N ASN A 655 -0.50 -5.25 -36.00
CA ASN A 655 -1.91 -5.01 -36.23
C ASN A 655 -2.44 -3.80 -35.44
N ASN A 656 -2.09 -3.70 -34.14
CA ASN A 656 -2.47 -2.53 -33.32
C ASN A 656 -1.90 -1.21 -33.86
N VAL A 657 -0.67 -1.21 -34.40
CA VAL A 657 -0.09 -0.04 -35.07
C VAL A 657 -0.84 0.29 -36.36
N CYS A 658 -1.20 -0.71 -37.18
CA CYS A 658 -1.98 -0.50 -38.39
C CYS A 658 -3.37 0.08 -38.10
N ASP A 659 -4.06 -0.45 -37.09
CA ASP A 659 -5.38 0.06 -36.68
C ASP A 659 -5.30 1.52 -36.21
N LEU A 660 -4.28 1.88 -35.42
CA LEU A 660 -4.05 3.26 -35.00
C LEU A 660 -3.78 4.20 -36.19
N LEU A 661 -2.94 3.79 -37.16
CA LEU A 661 -2.64 4.56 -38.37
C LEU A 661 -3.88 4.76 -39.25
N LEU A 662 -4.64 3.69 -39.51
CA LEU A 662 -5.83 3.70 -40.35
C LEU A 662 -6.98 4.52 -39.73
N GLN A 663 -7.28 4.27 -38.45
CA GLN A 663 -8.48 4.80 -37.80
C GLN A 663 -8.24 6.18 -37.18
N THR A 664 -7.03 6.44 -36.68
CA THR A 664 -6.74 7.68 -35.93
C THR A 664 -5.93 8.69 -36.73
N CYS A 665 -5.06 8.26 -37.63
CA CYS A 665 -4.24 9.16 -38.47
C CYS A 665 -4.68 9.20 -39.94
N LYS A 666 -5.71 8.43 -40.31
CA LYS A 666 -6.28 8.31 -41.67
C LYS A 666 -5.24 7.98 -42.75
N VAL A 667 -4.19 7.23 -42.43
CA VAL A 667 -3.18 6.80 -43.41
C VAL A 667 -3.80 5.72 -44.30
N ASP A 668 -3.64 5.83 -45.62
CA ASP A 668 -4.16 4.84 -46.57
C ASP A 668 -3.50 3.46 -46.39
N LYS A 669 -4.29 2.39 -46.43
CA LYS A 669 -3.78 1.02 -46.23
C LYS A 669 -2.74 0.59 -47.27
N SER A 670 -2.78 1.15 -48.48
CA SER A 670 -1.78 0.93 -49.53
C SER A 670 -0.39 1.43 -49.16
N ASN A 671 -0.32 2.42 -48.26
CA ASN A 671 0.89 3.15 -47.91
C ASN A 671 1.54 2.58 -46.63
N ILE A 672 1.03 1.47 -46.10
CA ILE A 672 1.55 0.79 -44.91
C ILE A 672 2.21 -0.53 -45.35
N VAL A 673 3.55 -0.57 -45.29
CA VAL A 673 4.35 -1.73 -45.68
C VAL A 673 4.95 -2.40 -44.44
N ARG A 674 4.74 -3.71 -44.29
CA ARG A 674 5.48 -4.53 -43.33
C ARG A 674 6.84 -4.88 -43.88
N LEU A 675 7.89 -4.70 -43.09
CA LEU A 675 9.23 -5.20 -43.38
C LEU A 675 9.51 -6.37 -42.44
N ASP A 676 9.83 -7.54 -42.98
CA ASP A 676 10.22 -8.71 -42.19
C ASP A 676 11.76 -8.79 -42.02
N TYR A 677 12.52 -8.38 -43.03
CA TYR A 677 13.98 -8.27 -42.97
C TYR A 677 14.48 -6.99 -43.62
N PHE A 678 15.34 -6.26 -42.91
CA PHE A 678 15.90 -5.00 -43.39
C PHE A 678 16.92 -5.18 -44.54
N SER A 679 17.53 -6.36 -44.65
CA SER A 679 18.62 -6.66 -45.59
C SER A 679 18.17 -7.00 -47.02
N GLU A 680 16.88 -6.98 -47.31
CA GLU A 680 16.32 -7.35 -48.63
C GLU A 680 15.90 -6.14 -49.49
N HIS A 681 16.08 -4.92 -48.97
CA HIS A 681 15.74 -3.66 -49.66
C HIS A 681 16.95 -2.72 -49.71
N ASP A 682 17.57 -2.57 -50.90
CA ASP A 682 18.74 -1.70 -51.11
C ASP A 682 18.40 -0.20 -51.06
N GLU A 683 17.20 0.18 -51.51
CA GLU A 683 16.62 1.51 -51.36
C GLU A 683 15.19 1.38 -50.84
N PHE A 684 14.79 2.33 -49.98
CA PHE A 684 13.49 2.27 -49.32
C PHE A 684 12.86 3.65 -49.22
N GLU A 685 11.82 3.89 -50.02
CA GLU A 685 11.03 5.13 -50.03
C GLU A 685 9.86 5.02 -49.05
N ALA A 686 10.08 5.50 -47.82
CA ALA A 686 9.05 5.78 -46.85
C ALA A 686 9.42 7.05 -46.06
N ASP A 687 8.41 7.78 -45.62
CA ASP A 687 8.52 9.01 -44.82
C ASP A 687 8.65 8.71 -43.33
N LEU A 688 7.99 7.64 -42.87
CA LEU A 688 7.99 7.18 -41.49
C LEU A 688 8.40 5.71 -41.39
N LEU A 689 9.37 5.43 -40.53
CA LEU A 689 9.74 4.06 -40.16
C LEU A 689 9.42 3.79 -38.68
N ILE A 690 8.58 2.80 -38.41
CA ILE A 690 8.17 2.34 -37.08
C ILE A 690 8.90 1.03 -36.76
N ILE A 691 9.52 0.94 -35.58
CA ILE A 691 10.38 -0.19 -35.19
C ILE A 691 10.07 -0.62 -33.75
N ASP A 692 9.98 -1.92 -33.48
CA ASP A 692 9.98 -2.42 -32.10
C ASP A 692 11.42 -2.53 -31.55
N ASP A 693 11.71 -2.00 -30.36
CA ASP A 693 13.07 -2.03 -29.75
C ASP A 693 13.54 -3.48 -29.45
N ASP A 694 12.61 -4.43 -29.37
CA ASP A 694 12.86 -5.87 -29.26
C ASP A 694 13.32 -6.51 -30.60
N HIS A 695 13.24 -5.81 -31.73
CA HIS A 695 13.50 -6.41 -33.03
C HIS A 695 15.00 -6.74 -33.24
N PRO A 696 15.39 -7.96 -33.67
CA PRO A 696 16.79 -8.38 -33.72
C PRO A 696 17.73 -7.48 -34.55
N GLN A 697 17.18 -6.76 -35.54
CA GLN A 697 17.94 -5.91 -36.46
C GLN A 697 17.99 -4.42 -36.06
N VAL A 698 17.44 -3.99 -34.91
CA VAL A 698 17.40 -2.58 -34.46
C VAL A 698 18.75 -1.86 -34.58
N ASN A 699 19.85 -2.50 -34.15
CA ASN A 699 21.18 -1.87 -34.20
C ASN A 699 21.71 -1.69 -35.63
N ALA A 700 21.42 -2.62 -36.54
CA ALA A 700 21.81 -2.52 -37.94
C ALA A 700 21.03 -1.38 -38.62
N LEU A 701 19.73 -1.28 -38.33
CA LEU A 701 18.86 -0.26 -38.90
C LEU A 701 19.18 1.14 -38.37
N ILE A 702 19.45 1.30 -37.07
CA ILE A 702 19.96 2.58 -36.50
C ILE A 702 21.24 3.04 -37.22
N SER A 703 22.09 2.10 -37.63
CA SER A 703 23.32 2.40 -38.38
C SER A 703 23.02 2.84 -39.81
N PHE A 704 22.04 2.23 -40.48
CA PHE A 704 21.55 2.66 -41.79
C PHE A 704 20.92 4.05 -41.75
N CYS A 705 20.06 4.35 -40.77
CA CYS A 705 19.44 5.68 -40.64
C CYS A 705 20.48 6.80 -40.47
N LYS A 706 21.60 6.53 -39.78
CA LYS A 706 22.75 7.45 -39.69
C LYS A 706 23.46 7.67 -41.04
N GLN A 707 23.48 6.66 -41.91
CA GLN A 707 24.14 6.71 -43.21
C GLN A 707 23.32 7.44 -44.28
N TYR A 708 21.98 7.27 -44.27
CA TYR A 708 21.09 7.76 -45.33
C TYR A 708 20.23 8.97 -44.95
N GLY A 709 20.35 9.52 -43.72
CA GLY A 709 19.74 10.80 -43.35
C GLY A 709 18.21 10.82 -43.40
N LYS A 710 17.55 9.67 -43.14
CA LYS A 710 16.08 9.58 -43.08
C LYS A 710 15.51 10.48 -41.99
N LYS A 711 14.45 11.24 -42.30
CA LYS A 711 13.95 12.33 -41.45
C LYS A 711 13.26 11.88 -40.16
N TYR A 712 12.45 10.83 -40.20
CA TYR A 712 11.61 10.43 -39.06
C TYR A 712 11.63 8.91 -38.84
N VAL A 713 12.01 8.51 -37.63
CA VAL A 713 11.98 7.11 -37.18
C VAL A 713 11.35 7.05 -35.80
N LEU A 714 10.40 6.13 -35.60
CA LEU A 714 9.63 5.95 -34.38
C LEU A 714 9.93 4.58 -33.75
N ILE A 715 10.58 4.56 -32.60
CA ILE A 715 10.83 3.34 -31.83
C ILE A 715 9.72 3.12 -30.79
N LEU A 716 9.10 1.95 -30.84
CA LEU A 716 8.17 1.44 -29.86
C LEU A 716 8.94 0.67 -28.79
N ARG A 717 8.80 1.07 -27.51
CA ARG A 717 9.58 0.50 -26.39
C ARG A 717 8.71 0.14 -25.19
N ASP A 718 9.04 -0.92 -24.46
CA ASP A 718 8.40 -1.22 -23.18
C ASP A 718 8.86 -0.28 -22.05
N MET A 719 7.98 0.04 -21.09
CA MET A 719 8.32 0.95 -19.98
C MET A 719 9.37 0.37 -19.01
N VAL A 720 9.64 -0.93 -19.07
CA VAL A 720 10.54 -1.64 -18.15
C VAL A 720 11.97 -1.63 -18.69
N MET A 721 12.75 -0.60 -18.32
CA MET A 721 14.19 -0.60 -18.65
C MET A 721 14.94 -1.72 -17.93
N ASN A 722 15.54 -2.62 -18.69
CA ASN A 722 16.61 -3.48 -18.19
C ASN A 722 17.90 -2.63 -18.06
N LYS A 723 18.65 -2.77 -16.96
CA LYS A 723 19.73 -1.82 -16.56
C LYS A 723 20.91 -1.67 -17.55
N GLN A 724 20.94 -2.40 -18.66
CA GLN A 724 22.09 -2.53 -19.57
C GLN A 724 22.04 -1.68 -20.86
N SER A 725 20.99 -0.89 -21.10
CA SER A 725 20.81 -0.17 -22.38
C SER A 725 20.39 1.30 -22.27
N LYS A 726 21.19 2.13 -21.58
CA LYS A 726 21.28 3.57 -21.94
C LYS A 726 22.00 3.72 -23.28
N LYS A 727 21.38 3.27 -24.37
CA LYS A 727 21.83 3.58 -25.74
C LYS A 727 21.60 5.07 -25.99
N VAL A 728 22.63 5.79 -26.42
CA VAL A 728 22.49 7.19 -26.85
C VAL A 728 21.96 7.20 -28.28
N PHE A 729 20.81 7.83 -28.47
CA PHE A 729 20.12 7.91 -29.75
C PHE A 729 20.35 9.29 -30.42
N PRO A 730 20.41 9.38 -31.76
CA PRO A 730 20.55 10.64 -32.47
C PRO A 730 19.26 11.48 -32.46
N ASP A 731 19.38 12.79 -32.65
CA ASP A 731 18.33 13.80 -32.46
C ASP A 731 17.07 13.65 -33.34
N HIS A 732 17.14 12.82 -34.39
CA HIS A 732 16.05 12.59 -35.37
C HIS A 732 15.22 11.34 -35.03
N LEU A 733 15.48 10.71 -33.88
CA LEU A 733 14.81 9.50 -33.43
C LEU A 733 13.74 9.81 -32.40
N HIS A 734 12.52 9.39 -32.68
CA HIS A 734 11.39 9.52 -31.78
C HIS A 734 11.13 8.19 -31.07
N ILE A 735 10.80 8.25 -29.79
CA ILE A 735 10.50 7.07 -28.98
C ILE A 735 9.08 7.24 -28.45
N LEU A 736 8.32 6.15 -28.46
CA LEU A 736 6.98 6.05 -27.92
C LEU A 736 6.90 4.78 -27.07
N ASN A 737 6.33 4.88 -25.88
CA ASN A 737 6.25 3.72 -24.98
C ASN A 737 4.99 2.90 -25.29
N LYS A 738 5.12 1.58 -25.30
CA LYS A 738 3.98 0.65 -25.27
C LYS A 738 3.37 0.69 -23.86
N PRO A 739 2.04 0.67 -23.69
CA PRO A 739 1.01 0.45 -24.71
C PRO A 739 0.72 1.74 -25.50
N LEU A 740 0.48 1.59 -26.81
CA LEU A 740 0.24 2.75 -27.67
C LEU A 740 -1.19 3.26 -27.46
N THR A 741 -1.34 4.46 -26.90
CA THR A 741 -2.65 5.09 -26.73
C THR A 741 -3.01 5.96 -27.94
N GLN A 742 -4.31 6.07 -28.22
CA GLN A 742 -4.84 6.86 -29.34
C GLN A 742 -4.31 8.29 -29.34
N ASP A 743 -4.38 8.97 -28.19
CA ASP A 743 -4.05 10.39 -28.06
C ASP A 743 -2.54 10.63 -28.19
N GLU A 744 -1.70 9.82 -27.55
CA GLU A 744 -0.24 9.97 -27.57
C GLU A 744 0.36 9.65 -28.94
N PHE A 745 -0.10 8.57 -29.58
CA PHE A 745 0.34 8.17 -30.93
C PHE A 745 -0.01 9.24 -31.97
N SER A 746 -1.25 9.76 -31.92
CA SER A 746 -1.74 10.74 -32.89
C SER A 746 -1.14 12.12 -32.68
N TYR A 747 -0.99 12.56 -31.42
CA TYR A 747 -0.23 13.77 -31.10
C TYR A 747 1.20 13.67 -31.64
N LYS A 748 1.85 12.51 -31.46
CA LYS A 748 3.21 12.33 -31.93
C LYS A 748 3.29 12.44 -33.46
N LEU A 749 2.44 11.74 -34.22
CA LEU A 749 2.46 11.82 -35.68
C LEU A 749 2.07 13.21 -36.22
N ALA A 750 1.06 13.86 -35.62
CA ALA A 750 0.71 15.25 -35.93
C ALA A 750 1.88 16.22 -35.69
N SER A 751 2.72 15.98 -34.67
CA SER A 751 3.92 16.80 -34.41
C SER A 751 5.05 16.60 -35.43
N LEU A 752 5.09 15.46 -36.14
CA LEU A 752 6.14 15.16 -37.13
C LEU A 752 5.77 15.61 -38.55
N PHE A 753 4.51 15.37 -38.95
CA PHE A 753 4.05 15.61 -40.33
C PHE A 753 3.10 16.82 -40.46
N GLY A 754 2.73 17.45 -39.34
CA GLY A 754 1.74 18.53 -39.30
C GLY A 754 0.30 18.00 -39.38
N ALA A 755 -0.61 18.74 -38.76
CA ALA A 755 -2.05 18.47 -38.78
C ALA A 755 -2.82 19.79 -38.78
N SER A 756 -4.09 19.76 -39.19
CA SER A 756 -5.01 20.89 -39.01
C SER A 756 -5.21 21.16 -37.51
N SER A 757 -4.94 22.40 -37.08
CA SER A 757 -4.68 22.73 -35.68
C SER A 757 -5.88 22.72 -34.72
N GLU A 758 -7.08 22.38 -35.19
CA GLU A 758 -8.31 22.44 -34.37
C GLU A 758 -8.53 21.21 -33.46
N PHE A 759 -7.82 20.10 -33.68
CA PHE A 759 -8.12 18.81 -33.02
C PHE A 759 -6.95 18.20 -32.22
N VAL A 760 -5.80 18.87 -32.14
CA VAL A 760 -4.62 18.33 -31.44
C VAL A 760 -4.77 18.51 -29.92
N ILE A 761 -5.01 17.42 -29.21
CA ILE A 761 -5.02 17.39 -27.75
C ILE A 761 -3.58 17.32 -27.26
N THR A 762 -3.10 18.35 -26.56
CA THR A 762 -1.80 18.31 -25.87
C THR A 762 -1.85 17.24 -24.78
N PRO A 763 -0.92 16.27 -24.73
CA PRO A 763 -0.93 15.23 -23.70
C PRO A 763 -0.68 15.84 -22.31
N PRO A 764 -1.24 15.24 -21.23
CA PRO A 764 -0.91 15.65 -19.87
C PRO A 764 0.58 15.39 -19.58
N ASN A 765 1.20 16.27 -18.78
CA ASN A 765 2.65 16.31 -18.51
C ASN A 765 3.22 14.97 -17.96
N SER A 766 3.60 14.06 -18.85
CA SER A 766 4.27 12.79 -18.55
C SER A 766 5.73 12.73 -19.04
N LEU A 767 6.23 13.82 -19.64
CA LEU A 767 7.59 13.96 -20.18
C LEU A 767 8.39 15.12 -19.55
N ILE A 768 7.93 15.69 -18.43
CA ILE A 768 8.73 16.65 -17.67
C ILE A 768 9.68 15.87 -16.75
N GLU A 769 10.90 16.38 -16.68
CA GLU A 769 12.04 15.89 -15.89
C GLU A 769 11.69 15.63 -14.41
N GLU A 770 12.49 14.81 -13.72
CA GLU A 770 12.37 14.63 -12.26
C GLU A 770 12.31 16.01 -11.58
N PRO A 771 11.25 16.33 -10.82
CA PRO A 771 11.08 17.67 -10.28
C PRO A 771 12.23 17.97 -9.31
N VAL A 772 13.07 18.94 -9.69
CA VAL A 772 14.07 19.52 -8.80
C VAL A 772 13.33 20.06 -7.58
N ASP A 773 13.63 19.50 -6.40
CA ASP A 773 12.97 19.90 -5.16
C ASP A 773 13.11 21.41 -4.94
N ALA A 774 11.98 22.11 -4.88
CA ALA A 774 11.95 23.55 -4.69
C ALA A 774 12.50 23.91 -3.29
N ASP A 775 13.45 24.85 -3.24
CA ASP A 775 13.99 25.35 -1.97
C ASP A 775 12.99 26.34 -1.35
N LEU A 776 12.24 25.88 -0.35
CA LEU A 776 11.22 26.64 0.37
C LEU A 776 11.74 27.19 1.71
N SER A 777 13.07 27.22 1.92
CA SER A 777 13.68 27.68 3.19
C SER A 777 13.34 29.12 3.60
N ALA A 778 12.83 29.95 2.69
CA ALA A 778 12.37 31.30 2.98
C ALA A 778 11.00 31.37 3.68
N TYR A 779 10.21 30.28 3.68
CA TYR A 779 8.81 30.29 4.11
C TYR A 779 8.57 29.58 5.45
N HIS A 780 7.55 30.03 6.18
CA HIS A 780 7.12 29.49 7.47
C HIS A 780 5.68 28.96 7.39
N VAL A 781 5.53 27.66 7.62
CA VAL A 781 4.25 26.92 7.58
C VAL A 781 3.76 26.65 9.00
N LEU A 782 2.48 26.87 9.27
CA LEU A 782 1.80 26.34 10.45
C LEU A 782 1.05 25.06 10.07
N LEU A 783 1.33 23.95 10.74
CA LEU A 783 0.69 22.66 10.50
C LEU A 783 -0.18 22.29 11.72
N VAL A 784 -1.48 22.12 11.50
CA VAL A 784 -2.48 21.89 12.56
C VAL A 784 -3.22 20.57 12.31
N ASP A 785 -3.06 19.61 13.21
CA ASP A 785 -3.66 18.26 13.12
C ASP A 785 -3.66 17.64 14.53
N ASP A 786 -4.77 17.04 14.99
CA ASP A 786 -4.84 16.49 16.36
C ASP A 786 -4.20 15.09 16.51
N ASN A 787 -3.78 14.48 15.39
CA ASN A 787 -3.05 13.23 15.38
C ASN A 787 -1.56 13.46 15.12
N MET A 788 -0.73 13.25 16.14
CA MET A 788 0.73 13.38 16.05
C MET A 788 1.36 12.58 14.91
N ILE A 789 0.76 11.46 14.47
CA ILE A 789 1.31 10.67 13.36
C ILE A 789 1.12 11.40 12.03
N ASN A 790 -0.01 12.10 11.82
CA ASN A 790 -0.22 12.92 10.63
C ASN A 790 0.78 14.10 10.61
N ILE A 791 1.04 14.72 11.77
CA ILE A 791 2.04 15.78 11.92
C ILE A 791 3.42 15.30 11.45
N GLU A 792 3.90 14.16 11.95
CA GLU A 792 5.22 13.64 11.60
C GLU A 792 5.33 13.19 10.12
N VAL A 793 4.26 12.65 9.55
CA VAL A 793 4.18 12.32 8.11
C VAL A 793 4.29 13.58 7.25
N ALA A 794 3.52 14.63 7.56
CA ALA A 794 3.59 15.89 6.81
C ALA A 794 4.95 16.59 6.97
N LYS A 795 5.58 16.53 8.16
CA LYS A 795 6.96 17.00 8.35
C LYS A 795 7.96 16.25 7.48
N ALA A 796 7.88 14.91 7.41
CA ALA A 796 8.79 14.10 6.62
C ALA A 796 8.71 14.45 5.13
N ILE A 797 7.49 14.48 4.57
CA ILE A 797 7.22 14.88 3.18
C ILE A 797 7.87 16.23 2.81
N LEU A 798 7.95 17.16 3.77
CA LEU A 798 8.49 18.50 3.59
C LEU A 798 9.97 18.65 3.99
N LYS A 799 10.58 17.65 4.63
CA LYS A 799 11.98 17.63 5.13
C LYS A 799 12.98 18.07 4.06
N HIS A 800 12.80 17.62 2.82
CA HIS A 800 13.68 17.91 1.69
C HIS A 800 13.50 19.33 1.10
N THR A 801 12.35 19.98 1.32
CA THR A 801 12.07 21.36 0.87
C THR A 801 12.70 22.44 1.75
N LYS A 802 13.25 22.06 2.92
CA LYS A 802 13.83 22.96 3.94
C LYS A 802 12.89 24.01 4.53
N VAL A 803 11.59 23.96 4.24
CA VAL A 803 10.60 24.90 4.75
C VAL A 803 10.56 24.88 6.28
N LYS A 804 10.39 26.05 6.92
CA LYS A 804 10.24 26.10 8.38
C LYS A 804 8.82 25.68 8.75
N ILE A 805 8.67 24.75 9.69
CA ILE A 805 7.35 24.25 10.14
C ILE A 805 7.21 24.48 11.64
N THR A 806 6.11 25.12 12.06
CA THR A 806 5.60 25.07 13.44
C THR A 806 4.35 24.19 13.45
N CYS A 807 4.11 23.46 14.54
CA CYS A 807 2.97 22.57 14.67
C CYS A 807 2.03 23.02 15.79
N ALA A 808 0.76 22.68 15.65
CA ALA A 808 -0.27 22.80 16.68
C ALA A 808 -1.17 21.56 16.64
N SER A 809 -1.69 21.18 17.80
CA SER A 809 -2.45 19.94 18.04
C SER A 809 -3.96 20.18 18.03
N ASP A 810 -4.39 21.43 18.13
CA ASP A 810 -5.79 21.84 17.96
C ASP A 810 -5.90 23.30 17.47
N GLY A 811 -7.12 23.75 17.23
CA GLY A 811 -7.40 25.12 16.80
C GLY A 811 -7.06 26.22 17.82
N LEU A 812 -7.01 25.91 19.13
CA LEU A 812 -6.65 26.89 20.16
C LEU A 812 -5.13 27.10 20.17
N GLU A 813 -4.35 26.03 20.11
CA GLU A 813 -2.89 26.08 19.96
C GLU A 813 -2.50 26.78 18.65
N ALA A 814 -3.24 26.56 17.56
CA ALA A 814 -3.04 27.28 16.30
C ALA A 814 -3.24 28.80 16.43
N LEU A 815 -4.33 29.23 17.10
CA LEU A 815 -4.60 30.65 17.36
C LEU A 815 -3.55 31.29 18.29
N GLU A 816 -2.99 30.54 19.23
CA GLU A 816 -1.90 31.00 20.11
C GLU A 816 -0.55 31.07 19.37
N ALA A 817 -0.25 30.09 18.53
CA ALA A 817 0.94 30.07 17.68
C ALA A 817 0.98 31.28 16.73
N LEU A 818 -0.16 31.63 16.11
CA LEU A 818 -0.31 32.82 15.27
C LEU A 818 -0.04 34.12 16.05
N LYS A 819 -0.68 34.28 17.22
CA LYS A 819 -0.52 35.47 18.09
C LYS A 819 0.91 35.69 18.60
N SER A 820 1.62 34.60 18.89
CA SER A 820 2.96 34.62 19.50
C SER A 820 4.08 34.84 18.47
N ASN A 821 3.95 34.31 17.25
CA ASN A 821 4.98 34.41 16.19
C ASN A 821 5.00 35.76 15.42
N LYS A 822 4.91 36.90 16.12
CA LYS A 822 4.89 38.23 15.47
C LYS A 822 6.19 38.62 14.76
N GLN A 823 7.32 38.00 15.11
CA GLN A 823 8.62 38.28 14.49
C GLN A 823 8.91 37.45 13.23
N GLN A 824 8.18 36.35 13.02
CA GLN A 824 8.31 35.48 11.84
C GLN A 824 6.92 34.96 11.44
N PRO A 825 6.11 35.79 10.74
CA PRO A 825 4.73 35.44 10.43
C PRO A 825 4.66 34.21 9.52
N PHE A 826 3.58 33.45 9.67
CA PHE A 826 3.28 32.30 8.83
C PHE A 826 2.83 32.72 7.43
N ASN A 827 3.37 32.06 6.41
CA ASN A 827 3.03 32.29 5.01
C ASN A 827 1.85 31.44 4.54
N VAL A 828 1.63 30.27 5.15
CA VAL A 828 0.52 29.35 4.86
C VAL A 828 0.22 28.49 6.09
N ILE A 829 -1.04 28.10 6.23
CA ILE A 829 -1.52 27.18 7.27
C ILE A 829 -2.05 25.92 6.61
N LEU A 830 -1.57 24.76 7.03
CA LEU A 830 -2.15 23.45 6.74
C LEU A 830 -3.06 23.09 7.92
N MET A 831 -4.37 22.99 7.69
CA MET A 831 -5.38 22.93 8.76
C MET A 831 -6.26 21.68 8.62
N ASP A 832 -6.22 20.77 9.59
CA ASP A 832 -7.17 19.65 9.64
C ASP A 832 -8.61 20.14 9.87
N CYS A 833 -9.53 19.69 9.03
CA CYS A 833 -10.95 20.01 9.13
C CYS A 833 -11.59 19.42 10.40
N GLN A 834 -11.14 18.25 10.85
CA GLN A 834 -11.76 17.50 11.95
C GLN A 834 -10.76 17.33 13.10
N MET A 835 -10.82 18.23 14.08
CA MET A 835 -10.00 18.18 15.28
C MET A 835 -10.88 18.27 16.53
N SER A 836 -10.40 17.68 17.62
CA SER A 836 -10.90 17.89 18.97
C SER A 836 -10.74 19.35 19.44
N ASN A 837 -11.49 19.74 20.48
CA ASN A 837 -11.64 21.12 20.96
C ASN A 837 -12.23 22.10 19.92
N LEU A 838 -11.38 22.82 19.19
CA LEU A 838 -11.78 23.79 18.16
C LEU A 838 -11.42 23.20 16.78
N ASN A 839 -12.44 22.81 16.01
CA ASN A 839 -12.25 22.20 14.69
C ASN A 839 -11.69 23.20 13.65
N GLY A 840 -11.19 22.71 12.52
CA GLY A 840 -10.53 23.55 11.52
C GLY A 840 -11.44 24.59 10.85
N TYR A 841 -12.74 24.33 10.74
CA TYR A 841 -13.70 25.28 10.17
C TYR A 841 -13.91 26.48 11.10
N ASP A 842 -14.18 26.21 12.38
CA ASP A 842 -14.34 27.25 13.40
C ASP A 842 -13.02 28.00 13.61
N THR A 843 -11.88 27.30 13.63
CA THR A 843 -10.54 27.92 13.70
C THR A 843 -10.30 28.87 12.54
N THR A 844 -10.68 28.48 11.31
CA THR A 844 -10.58 29.33 10.13
C THR A 844 -11.45 30.58 10.29
N SER A 845 -12.70 30.41 10.72
CA SER A 845 -13.61 31.54 11.01
C SER A 845 -13.00 32.52 12.03
N GLU A 846 -12.37 32.02 13.09
CA GLU A 846 -11.73 32.86 14.11
C GLU A 846 -10.47 33.59 13.60
N ILE A 847 -9.71 32.98 12.67
CA ILE A 847 -8.60 33.63 11.97
C ILE A 847 -9.13 34.76 11.06
N ARG A 848 -10.19 34.50 10.27
CA ARG A 848 -10.81 35.51 9.40
C ARG A 848 -11.46 36.66 10.19
N ASN A 849 -12.01 36.38 11.37
CA ASN A 849 -12.52 37.38 12.32
C ASN A 849 -11.41 38.07 13.15
N ALA A 850 -10.16 38.01 12.71
CA ALA A 850 -9.00 38.70 13.29
C ALA A 850 -8.64 38.31 14.74
N LYS A 851 -9.20 37.22 15.32
CA LYS A 851 -8.79 36.78 16.67
C LYS A 851 -7.32 36.37 16.74
N ALA A 852 -6.72 35.95 15.63
CA ALA A 852 -5.31 35.63 15.51
C ALA A 852 -4.38 36.86 15.34
N GLY A 853 -4.93 38.03 15.00
CA GLY A 853 -4.21 39.20 14.49
C GLY A 853 -4.79 39.66 13.15
N ILE A 854 -4.69 40.96 12.85
CA ILE A 854 -5.19 41.56 11.60
C ILE A 854 -4.32 41.09 10.42
N GLU A 855 -3.02 40.89 10.69
CA GLU A 855 -2.01 40.38 9.77
C GLU A 855 -2.33 38.99 9.20
N TYR A 856 -3.14 38.16 9.88
CA TYR A 856 -3.48 36.81 9.45
C TYR A 856 -4.86 36.66 8.79
N ILE A 857 -5.65 37.73 8.68
CA ILE A 857 -6.99 37.68 8.06
C ILE A 857 -6.92 37.09 6.65
N HIS A 858 -5.85 37.38 5.90
CA HIS A 858 -5.66 36.93 4.52
C HIS A 858 -4.59 35.84 4.35
N VAL A 859 -4.10 35.21 5.43
CA VAL A 859 -3.13 34.10 5.30
C VAL A 859 -3.77 32.94 4.51
N PRO A 860 -3.07 32.36 3.52
CA PRO A 860 -3.51 31.13 2.86
C PRO A 860 -3.74 29.99 3.87
N ILE A 861 -4.95 29.42 3.86
CA ILE A 861 -5.31 28.25 4.67
C ILE A 861 -5.68 27.11 3.71
N ILE A 862 -4.90 26.02 3.75
CA ILE A 862 -5.13 24.81 2.97
C ILE A 862 -5.72 23.77 3.92
N ALA A 863 -6.96 23.36 3.63
CA ALA A 863 -7.68 22.35 4.38
C ALA A 863 -7.03 20.96 4.23
N MET A 864 -7.02 20.16 5.30
CA MET A 864 -6.70 18.74 5.24
C MET A 864 -7.95 17.96 5.63
N THR A 865 -8.56 17.27 4.66
CA THR A 865 -9.87 16.62 4.81
C THR A 865 -9.81 15.12 4.52
N ALA A 866 -10.66 14.32 5.17
CA ALA A 866 -10.78 12.88 4.93
C ALA A 866 -11.55 12.50 3.65
N SER A 867 -12.17 13.48 2.97
CA SER A 867 -13.04 13.27 1.80
C SER A 867 -12.73 14.27 0.68
N ALA A 868 -12.87 13.82 -0.57
CA ALA A 868 -12.65 14.62 -1.77
C ALA A 868 -13.94 15.18 -2.39
N MET A 869 -15.10 14.91 -1.78
CA MET A 869 -16.42 15.20 -2.34
C MET A 869 -16.67 16.71 -2.52
N GLU A 870 -17.44 17.06 -3.55
CA GLU A 870 -17.69 18.45 -3.97
C GLU A 870 -18.26 19.31 -2.82
N GLY A 871 -19.17 18.75 -2.02
CA GLY A 871 -19.75 19.41 -0.85
C GLY A 871 -18.76 19.71 0.29
N ASP A 872 -17.71 18.89 0.50
CA ASP A 872 -16.68 19.19 1.50
C ASP A 872 -15.71 20.27 1.01
N ARG A 873 -15.44 20.31 -0.30
CA ARG A 873 -14.70 21.43 -0.93
C ARG A 873 -15.45 22.75 -0.77
N GLU A 874 -16.75 22.77 -1.06
CA GLU A 874 -17.59 23.97 -0.87
C GLU A 874 -17.63 24.41 0.59
N ARG A 875 -17.73 23.48 1.54
CA ARG A 875 -17.68 23.79 2.99
C ARG A 875 -16.35 24.42 3.41
N CYS A 876 -15.22 23.90 2.92
CA CYS A 876 -13.90 24.48 3.21
C CYS A 876 -13.80 25.92 2.70
N LEU A 877 -14.19 26.16 1.43
CA LEU A 877 -14.18 27.49 0.82
C LEU A 877 -15.15 28.45 1.51
N THR A 878 -16.35 27.98 1.88
CA THR A 878 -17.37 28.78 2.60
C THR A 878 -16.92 29.18 4.01
N ALA A 879 -16.15 28.32 4.69
CA ALA A 879 -15.53 28.66 5.97
C ALA A 879 -14.36 29.67 5.84
N GLY A 880 -13.97 30.04 4.62
CA GLY A 880 -12.89 30.98 4.36
C GLY A 880 -11.51 30.35 4.16
N MET A 881 -11.43 29.04 3.93
CA MET A 881 -10.19 28.38 3.51
C MET A 881 -9.93 28.68 2.02
N ASN A 882 -8.66 28.59 1.59
CA ASN A 882 -8.22 28.95 0.25
C ASN A 882 -8.14 27.73 -0.70
N ASP A 883 -7.81 26.56 -0.16
CA ASP A 883 -7.61 25.33 -0.91
C ASP A 883 -7.77 24.10 0.00
N TYR A 884 -7.60 22.89 -0.52
CA TYR A 884 -7.75 21.63 0.21
C TYR A 884 -6.83 20.51 -0.30
N ILE A 885 -6.53 19.57 0.61
CA ILE A 885 -5.76 18.34 0.41
C ILE A 885 -6.53 17.18 1.06
N THR A 886 -6.62 16.06 0.36
CA THR A 886 -7.25 14.84 0.87
C THR A 886 -6.26 13.99 1.66
N LYS A 887 -6.65 13.48 2.82
CA LYS A 887 -5.90 12.47 3.60
C LYS A 887 -6.16 11.06 3.03
N PRO A 888 -5.16 10.17 2.94
CA PRO A 888 -3.75 10.36 3.32
C PRO A 888 -3.02 11.33 2.38
N ILE A 889 -2.16 12.16 2.97
CA ILE A 889 -1.45 13.24 2.30
C ILE A 889 -0.48 12.65 1.27
N LYS A 890 -0.69 12.96 -0.02
CA LYS A 890 0.22 12.54 -1.09
C LYS A 890 1.42 13.50 -1.19
N PRO A 891 2.67 13.00 -1.20
CA PRO A 891 3.86 13.86 -1.17
C PRO A 891 3.89 14.93 -2.27
N GLN A 892 3.64 14.52 -3.53
CA GLN A 892 3.65 15.44 -4.66
C GLN A 892 2.54 16.49 -4.56
N THR A 893 1.30 16.08 -4.25
CA THR A 893 0.15 16.98 -4.15
C THR A 893 0.32 18.04 -3.05
N LEU A 894 0.96 17.70 -1.92
CA LEU A 894 1.29 18.68 -0.89
C LEU A 894 2.37 19.66 -1.37
N LYS A 895 3.43 19.16 -2.02
CA LYS A 895 4.49 20.01 -2.60
C LYS A 895 3.92 20.96 -3.66
N ASP A 896 3.12 20.47 -4.61
CA ASP A 896 2.52 21.26 -5.70
C ASP A 896 1.63 22.40 -5.16
N LYS A 897 0.81 22.13 -4.14
CA LYS A 897 -0.04 23.16 -3.52
C LYS A 897 0.75 24.15 -2.67
N LEU A 898 1.76 23.70 -1.93
CA LEU A 898 2.64 24.63 -1.22
C LEU A 898 3.41 25.53 -2.19
N ILE A 899 3.91 24.99 -3.31
CA ILE A 899 4.50 25.80 -4.38
C ILE A 899 3.47 26.82 -4.88
N THR A 900 2.25 26.38 -5.25
CA THR A 900 1.19 27.25 -5.79
C THR A 900 0.78 28.40 -4.85
N TRP A 901 0.81 28.20 -3.54
CA TRP A 901 0.40 29.21 -2.54
C TRP A 901 1.56 30.01 -1.91
N LEU A 902 2.82 29.64 -2.20
CA LEU A 902 4.01 30.33 -1.70
C LEU A 902 4.82 31.04 -2.80
N SER A 903 4.65 30.66 -4.08
CA SER A 903 5.34 31.24 -5.25
C SER A 903 4.85 32.64 -5.62
#